data_AF-A0A1I9UVU4-F1
#
_entry.id   AF-A0A1I9UVU4-F1
#
_cell.length_a   1.000
_cell.length_b   1.000
_cell.length_c   1.000
_cell.angle_alpha   90.00
_cell.angle_beta   90.00
_cell.angle_gamma   90.00
#
_symmetry.space_group_name_H-M   'P 1'
#
loop_
_entity.id
_entity.type
_entity.pdbx_description
1 polymer ?
#
loop_
_entity_poly.entity_id
_entity_poly.type
_entity_poly.pdbx_seq_one_letter_code
_entity_poly.pdbx_strand_id
1 'polypeptide(L)'
;MSGTSVITLRACLLILIVIFFQQQLAQAKKLSNGRALLKAKTLTNPNKKVVCYYTNWSQYRPNQGKFVPEDIDPDICTHVIFAFGWLKKSKISAHDPTDETKAGKKGLYERTTELKLKNPKLKVLLAIGGWTFGTERFKTLSSNAYNRRLFIFSAMEFLRERNFDGLDLDWEFPRGKEDKQNFVDLVKELREAFEAEAKEKKLPRLLLTAAVSAGADTIKSGYDVPAVAAYLDFLNIMSYDFHGKWDTKTGHNAPLYAQANESEWRKMLSIDYGVKLWEKLGAPKEKIVVGMATYGRSFTLSSLQHHGMNAPSAGGGKAGEFTREAGFLAFYEICDLLKDGAASYLWDDEQKVPYLVAGDLWVGFDDERSIRNKMKWIIDNDYAGAMVWTVDMDDFTGRCSGVKYPLIGIMAEELMGRPTPQSSFNAIVKKASSRPLATIKPTTPSAESNLIEKKSDLGTTILPDNAITESEVDPNSTNARIVCYFTKWSQKRPGAGKFEPENIDPTLCTHLVYAFTGLKDHKLDEDSEDPAILASLVKLKEKNPDLKLLLAVGGWMVGPAPLKALTENVYRQTSFTFSTIEFLRKIGFDGLDLCWEFPRGPDDKAKFTGLIKELREAFEGEAKGSKKSRLLLSAAVPASFEAVAAGYDVPQLNNFLDYMSVMTYDFHGDWEHAVGHNSPLFPLNSATGYHKKLTVDFSVSEWVNKGASKEKLVVGLPTYGRTFTLQSSNLTDIGAPAIKGGLPGQFTRESGFLSFFEVCDLLKQGATLVWDNEQMVPYAYKDDQWVGFDDLRSFKIKVQWLKQAGYSGIMIWSIDMDDFRGTCMGFNYPLINSAKEELRGYRVANLETSSSTLNNAIGQKLDKDEVVCEEEDGHISYHKDKKDCTMYYMCEGKRKHHMPCPQNLVFNIKENVCDWPENVEECATAAAPK
;
A
#
# COMPACT_ATOMS: atom_id res chain seq x y z
N MET A 1 8.20 96.35 -54.26
CA MET A 1 8.00 95.85 -52.88
C MET A 1 6.73 95.01 -52.86
N SER A 2 6.67 93.72 -52.56
CA SER A 2 7.62 92.61 -52.65
C SER A 2 6.75 91.34 -52.62
N GLY A 3 6.77 90.55 -53.69
CA GLY A 3 5.99 89.30 -53.85
C GLY A 3 6.38 88.15 -52.91
N THR A 4 7.14 88.45 -51.85
CA THR A 4 7.64 87.49 -50.86
C THR A 4 6.66 87.20 -49.72
N SER A 5 5.65 88.06 -49.45
CA SER A 5 4.73 87.81 -48.33
C SER A 5 3.64 86.76 -48.60
N VAL A 6 3.16 86.62 -49.85
CA VAL A 6 2.06 85.68 -50.18
C VAL A 6 2.56 84.24 -50.33
N ILE A 7 3.80 84.06 -50.80
CA ILE A 7 4.44 82.73 -50.91
C ILE A 7 4.76 82.18 -49.52
N THR A 8 5.22 83.04 -48.60
CA THR A 8 5.55 82.64 -47.23
C THR A 8 4.30 82.22 -46.43
N LEU A 9 3.16 82.89 -46.64
CA LEU A 9 1.90 82.51 -45.97
C LEU A 9 1.34 81.18 -46.48
N ARG A 10 1.40 80.92 -47.80
CA ARG A 10 0.95 79.64 -48.39
C ARG A 10 1.88 78.49 -48.03
N ALA A 11 3.19 78.73 -47.95
CA ALA A 11 4.16 77.73 -47.47
C ALA A 11 3.93 77.40 -45.99
N CYS A 12 3.71 78.39 -45.12
CA CYS A 12 3.38 78.16 -43.71
C CYS A 12 2.06 77.40 -43.54
N LEU A 13 1.04 77.69 -44.34
CA LEU A 13 -0.25 76.98 -44.27
C LEU A 13 -0.12 75.52 -44.73
N LEU A 14 0.64 75.25 -45.81
CA LEU A 14 0.93 73.87 -46.23
C LEU A 14 1.74 73.11 -45.18
N ILE A 15 2.75 73.74 -44.58
CA ILE A 15 3.56 73.13 -43.52
C ILE A 15 2.70 72.83 -42.30
N LEU A 16 1.79 73.72 -41.90
CA LEU A 16 0.85 73.49 -40.80
C LEU A 16 -0.12 72.34 -41.10
N ILE A 17 -0.65 72.24 -42.33
CA ILE A 17 -1.52 71.14 -42.74
C ILE A 17 -0.77 69.80 -42.75
N VAL A 18 0.48 69.78 -43.25
CA VAL A 18 1.31 68.57 -43.24
C VAL A 18 1.68 68.16 -41.82
N ILE A 19 2.01 69.10 -40.93
CA ILE A 19 2.27 68.82 -39.51
C ILE A 19 1.00 68.29 -38.83
N PHE A 20 -0.17 68.86 -39.11
CA PHE A 20 -1.44 68.42 -38.54
C PHE A 20 -1.82 67.00 -39.00
N PHE A 21 -1.64 66.69 -40.28
CA PHE A 21 -1.83 65.33 -40.81
C PHE A 21 -0.79 64.33 -40.28
N GLN A 22 0.48 64.73 -40.13
CA GLN A 22 1.50 63.89 -39.52
C GLN A 22 1.23 63.65 -38.03
N GLN A 23 0.71 64.63 -37.30
CA GLN A 23 0.29 64.46 -35.91
C GLN A 23 -0.94 63.54 -35.80
N GLN A 24 -1.94 63.67 -36.68
CA GLN A 24 -3.08 62.75 -36.70
C GLN A 24 -2.66 61.31 -37.10
N LEU A 25 -1.76 61.14 -38.07
CA LEU A 25 -1.19 59.84 -38.43
C LEU A 25 -0.35 59.23 -37.31
N ALA A 26 0.44 60.05 -36.60
CA ALA A 26 1.21 59.62 -35.44
C ALA A 26 0.29 59.24 -34.26
N GLN A 27 -0.80 59.97 -34.06
CA GLN A 27 -1.80 59.70 -33.01
C GLN A 27 -2.65 58.48 -33.35
N ALA A 28 -3.04 58.28 -34.61
CA ALA A 28 -3.69 57.06 -35.10
C ALA A 28 -2.77 55.84 -35.02
N LYS A 29 -1.47 55.97 -35.33
CA LYS A 29 -0.46 54.92 -35.08
C LYS A 29 -0.26 54.67 -33.59
N LYS A 30 -0.30 55.68 -32.72
CA LYS A 30 -0.22 55.52 -31.25
C LYS A 30 -1.46 54.84 -30.65
N LEU A 31 -2.66 55.13 -31.17
CA LEU A 31 -3.91 54.48 -30.78
C LEU A 31 -4.02 53.05 -31.34
N SER A 32 -3.53 52.80 -32.55
CA SER A 32 -3.40 51.46 -33.14
C SER A 32 -2.37 50.61 -32.40
N ASN A 33 -1.16 51.13 -32.17
CA ASN A 33 -0.12 50.47 -31.36
C ASN A 33 -0.53 50.35 -29.90
N GLY A 34 -1.27 51.31 -29.34
CA GLY A 34 -1.82 51.27 -27.98
C GLY A 34 -2.90 50.19 -27.84
N ARG A 35 -3.81 50.05 -28.80
CA ARG A 35 -4.79 48.94 -28.86
C ARG A 35 -4.14 47.59 -29.14
N ALA A 36 -3.07 47.54 -29.94
CA ALA A 36 -2.29 46.32 -30.17
C ALA A 36 -1.48 45.91 -28.94
N LEU A 37 -0.87 46.85 -28.20
CA LEU A 37 -0.22 46.61 -26.92
C LEU A 37 -1.22 46.25 -25.80
N LEU A 38 -2.41 46.84 -25.79
CA LEU A 38 -3.49 46.47 -24.87
C LEU A 38 -4.06 45.09 -25.18
N LYS A 39 -4.19 44.71 -26.46
CA LYS A 39 -4.54 43.31 -26.87
C LYS A 39 -3.42 42.32 -26.51
N ALA A 40 -2.16 42.67 -26.75
CA ALA A 40 -1.01 41.83 -26.44
C ALA A 40 -0.81 41.64 -24.92
N LYS A 41 -1.19 42.61 -24.08
CA LYS A 41 -1.18 42.47 -22.62
C LYS A 41 -2.29 41.58 -22.06
N THR A 42 -3.33 41.28 -22.83
CA THR A 42 -4.45 40.41 -22.41
C THR A 42 -4.35 38.95 -22.86
N LEU A 43 -3.37 38.57 -23.69
CA LEU A 43 -3.35 37.24 -24.34
C LEU A 43 -2.40 36.22 -23.71
N THR A 44 -1.48 36.62 -22.83
CA THR A 44 -0.62 35.67 -22.12
C THR A 44 -1.20 35.39 -20.73
N ASN A 45 -2.06 34.38 -20.63
CA ASN A 45 -2.37 33.80 -19.32
C ASN A 45 -1.18 32.90 -18.93
N PRO A 46 -0.35 33.28 -17.94
CA PRO A 46 0.87 32.54 -17.58
C PRO A 46 0.61 31.11 -17.08
N ASN A 47 -0.66 30.70 -16.96
CA ASN A 47 -1.07 29.39 -16.44
C ASN A 47 -1.49 28.37 -17.52
N LYS A 48 -1.53 28.74 -18.81
CA LYS A 48 -1.91 27.80 -19.89
C LYS A 48 -0.81 26.77 -20.13
N LYS A 49 -1.22 25.53 -20.45
CA LYS A 49 -0.32 24.38 -20.62
C LYS A 49 -0.24 23.94 -22.07
N VAL A 50 0.97 23.58 -22.49
CA VAL A 50 1.24 22.79 -23.69
C VAL A 50 1.90 21.49 -23.22
N VAL A 51 1.21 20.37 -23.38
CA VAL A 51 1.62 19.04 -22.88
C VAL A 51 1.97 18.15 -24.06
N CYS A 52 3.19 17.62 -24.11
CA CYS A 52 3.69 16.89 -25.26
C CYS A 52 4.04 15.45 -24.89
N TYR A 53 3.33 14.48 -25.44
CA TYR A 53 3.72 13.07 -25.31
C TYR A 53 4.90 12.76 -26.24
N TYR A 54 5.89 12.06 -25.70
CA TYR A 54 7.06 11.56 -26.40
C TYR A 54 7.07 10.03 -26.38
N THR A 55 7.05 9.40 -27.55
CA THR A 55 7.04 7.95 -27.67
C THR A 55 8.45 7.36 -27.72
N ASN A 56 8.76 6.38 -26.87
CA ASN A 56 10.11 5.82 -26.85
C ASN A 56 10.45 5.04 -28.14
N TRP A 57 9.46 4.46 -28.81
CA TRP A 57 9.65 3.66 -30.02
C TRP A 57 9.90 4.49 -31.28
N SER A 58 9.72 5.82 -31.22
CA SER A 58 10.08 6.70 -32.35
C SER A 58 11.57 6.62 -32.69
N GLN A 59 12.42 6.18 -31.76
CA GLN A 59 13.85 5.96 -31.99
C GLN A 59 14.14 4.85 -33.03
N TYR A 60 13.17 3.96 -33.29
CA TYR A 60 13.29 2.82 -34.18
C TYR A 60 12.71 3.07 -35.58
N ARG A 61 12.10 4.24 -35.81
CA ARG A 61 11.60 4.60 -37.14
C ARG A 61 12.77 4.73 -38.13
N PRO A 62 12.56 4.37 -39.40
CA PRO A 62 13.61 4.44 -40.40
C PRO A 62 13.97 5.89 -40.75
N ASN A 63 15.22 6.09 -41.19
CA ASN A 63 15.70 7.30 -41.84
C ASN A 63 15.32 8.59 -41.08
N GLN A 64 14.63 9.52 -41.76
CA GLN A 64 14.23 10.83 -41.24
C GLN A 64 13.06 10.78 -40.25
N GLY A 65 12.38 9.63 -40.12
CA GLY A 65 11.32 9.45 -39.13
C GLY A 65 11.84 9.14 -37.72
N LYS A 66 13.14 8.84 -37.58
CA LYS A 66 13.77 8.58 -36.29
C LYS A 66 13.74 9.84 -35.42
N PHE A 67 13.23 9.69 -34.20
CA PHE A 67 13.09 10.79 -33.24
C PHE A 67 13.59 10.36 -31.85
N VAL A 68 14.39 11.20 -31.21
CA VAL A 68 14.99 10.99 -29.89
C VAL A 68 14.82 12.23 -28.99
N PRO A 69 15.09 12.16 -27.67
CA PRO A 69 14.81 13.27 -26.76
C PRO A 69 15.47 14.60 -27.15
N GLU A 70 16.66 14.57 -27.75
CA GLU A 70 17.40 15.78 -28.16
C GLU A 70 16.75 16.52 -29.33
N ASP A 71 15.85 15.87 -30.07
CA ASP A 71 15.08 16.52 -31.12
C ASP A 71 14.01 17.46 -30.52
N ILE A 72 13.57 17.20 -29.28
CA ILE A 72 12.59 18.03 -28.56
C ILE A 72 13.23 19.38 -28.23
N ASP A 73 12.60 20.45 -28.70
CA ASP A 73 12.90 21.81 -28.25
C ASP A 73 12.33 21.99 -26.81
N PRO A 74 13.15 22.21 -25.78
CA PRO A 74 12.68 22.24 -24.39
C PRO A 74 11.72 23.39 -24.07
N ASP A 75 11.61 24.39 -24.95
CA ASP A 75 10.78 25.57 -24.75
C ASP A 75 9.45 25.51 -25.53
N ILE A 76 9.20 24.47 -26.36
CA ILE A 76 7.92 24.38 -27.13
C ILE A 76 6.78 23.80 -26.29
N CYS A 77 7.12 23.13 -25.19
CA CYS A 77 6.17 22.49 -24.30
C CYS A 77 6.39 22.96 -22.86
N THR A 78 5.31 23.05 -22.10
CA THR A 78 5.38 23.24 -20.64
C THR A 78 5.63 21.93 -19.90
N HIS A 79 5.13 20.82 -20.48
CA HIS A 79 5.25 19.47 -19.95
C HIS A 79 5.63 18.53 -21.08
N VAL A 80 6.57 17.61 -20.83
CA VAL A 80 6.85 16.45 -21.68
C VAL A 80 6.44 15.20 -20.91
N ILE A 81 5.65 14.33 -21.52
CA ILE A 81 5.22 13.07 -20.93
C ILE A 81 5.87 11.92 -21.70
N PHE A 82 6.73 11.17 -21.03
CA PHE A 82 7.40 10.01 -21.61
C PHE A 82 6.43 8.82 -21.69
N ALA A 83 6.19 8.32 -22.91
CA ALA A 83 5.35 7.17 -23.19
C ALA A 83 6.21 5.97 -23.61
N PHE A 84 6.30 4.89 -22.82
CA PHE A 84 5.65 4.63 -21.53
C PHE A 84 6.59 3.90 -20.56
N GLY A 85 6.26 3.94 -19.27
CA GLY A 85 6.69 2.93 -18.30
C GLY A 85 5.82 1.67 -18.41
N TRP A 86 6.16 0.65 -17.63
CA TRP A 86 5.48 -0.64 -17.62
C TRP A 86 5.13 -1.12 -16.21
N LEU A 87 4.42 -2.25 -16.11
CA LEU A 87 4.13 -2.91 -14.84
C LEU A 87 4.65 -4.34 -14.81
N LYS A 88 5.30 -4.70 -13.70
CA LYS A 88 5.72 -6.07 -13.38
C LYS A 88 5.29 -6.40 -11.95
N LYS A 89 4.34 -7.33 -11.81
CA LYS A 89 3.75 -7.72 -10.50
C LYS A 89 3.23 -6.51 -9.70
N SER A 90 2.44 -5.65 -10.35
CA SER A 90 1.90 -4.40 -9.78
C SER A 90 2.94 -3.37 -9.33
N LYS A 91 4.24 -3.58 -9.56
CA LYS A 91 5.29 -2.57 -9.39
C LYS A 91 5.61 -1.92 -10.74
N ILE A 92 5.93 -0.63 -10.73
CA ILE A 92 6.39 0.07 -11.94
C ILE A 92 7.74 -0.51 -12.41
N SER A 93 7.96 -0.52 -13.72
CA SER A 93 9.23 -0.91 -14.32
C SER A 93 9.48 -0.16 -15.63
N ALA A 94 10.71 -0.18 -16.13
CA ALA A 94 10.98 0.25 -17.50
C ALA A 94 10.23 -0.63 -18.51
N HIS A 95 9.81 -0.05 -19.64
CA HIS A 95 9.22 -0.79 -20.75
C HIS A 95 10.28 -1.38 -21.66
N ASP A 96 11.23 -0.54 -22.11
CA ASP A 96 12.31 -0.92 -23.01
C ASP A 96 13.66 -0.88 -22.28
N PRO A 97 14.57 -1.87 -22.50
CA PRO A 97 15.90 -1.86 -21.90
C PRO A 97 16.74 -0.61 -22.22
N THR A 98 16.46 0.08 -23.32
CA THR A 98 17.12 1.34 -23.75
C THR A 98 16.61 2.58 -23.02
N ASP A 99 15.50 2.47 -22.28
CA ASP A 99 15.00 3.56 -21.44
C ASP A 99 15.93 3.80 -20.24
N GLU A 100 16.56 2.74 -19.74
CA GLU A 100 17.46 2.76 -18.58
C GLU A 100 18.92 3.08 -18.94
N THR A 101 19.58 3.85 -18.07
CA THR A 101 21.02 4.10 -18.17
C THR A 101 21.79 2.86 -17.77
N LYS A 102 22.61 2.33 -18.69
CA LYS A 102 23.39 1.10 -18.49
C LYS A 102 24.79 1.25 -19.06
N ALA A 103 25.78 0.74 -18.32
CA ALA A 103 27.19 0.70 -18.75
C ALA A 103 27.74 2.06 -19.26
N GLY A 104 27.37 3.16 -18.59
CA GLY A 104 27.81 4.51 -18.95
C GLY A 104 27.11 5.13 -20.16
N LYS A 105 26.19 4.41 -20.82
CA LYS A 105 25.34 4.97 -21.88
C LYS A 105 24.02 5.44 -21.28
N LYS A 106 23.75 6.74 -21.39
CA LYS A 106 22.50 7.35 -20.93
C LYS A 106 21.29 6.76 -21.66
N GLY A 107 20.33 6.25 -20.89
CA GLY A 107 19.04 5.77 -21.37
C GLY A 107 18.11 6.91 -21.75
N LEU A 108 16.96 6.58 -22.34
CA LEU A 108 15.99 7.59 -22.77
C LEU A 108 15.34 8.34 -21.60
N TYR A 109 15.15 7.71 -20.43
CA TYR A 109 14.60 8.41 -19.26
C TYR A 109 15.50 9.57 -18.82
N GLU A 110 16.78 9.29 -18.59
CA GLU A 110 17.77 10.29 -18.20
C GLU A 110 17.83 11.41 -19.25
N ARG A 111 18.00 11.07 -20.53
CA ARG A 111 18.08 12.04 -21.63
C ARG A 111 16.83 12.92 -21.75
N THR A 112 15.65 12.39 -21.47
CA THR A 112 14.40 13.17 -21.50
C THR A 112 14.32 14.11 -20.30
N THR A 113 14.65 13.63 -19.09
CA THR A 113 14.64 14.49 -17.90
C THR A 113 15.70 15.60 -17.94
N GLU A 114 16.81 15.37 -18.65
CA GLU A 114 17.87 16.36 -18.88
C GLU A 114 17.46 17.53 -19.80
N LEU A 115 16.32 17.46 -20.49
CA LEU A 115 15.78 18.63 -21.19
C LEU A 115 15.54 19.80 -20.23
N LYS A 116 15.33 19.51 -18.94
CA LYS A 116 15.22 20.52 -17.87
C LYS A 116 16.50 21.29 -17.60
N LEU A 117 17.67 20.77 -17.99
CA LEU A 117 18.93 21.50 -17.92
C LEU A 117 18.95 22.68 -18.89
N LYS A 118 18.22 22.58 -20.00
CA LYS A 118 18.06 23.66 -20.99
C LYS A 118 16.89 24.58 -20.62
N ASN A 119 15.76 24.02 -20.16
CA ASN A 119 14.62 24.78 -19.65
C ASN A 119 14.24 24.32 -18.23
N PRO A 120 14.72 24.99 -17.17
CA PRO A 120 14.41 24.62 -15.78
C PRO A 120 12.92 24.71 -15.39
N LYS A 121 12.08 25.37 -16.21
CA LYS A 121 10.62 25.44 -15.99
C LYS A 121 9.88 24.23 -16.55
N LEU A 122 10.49 23.49 -17.48
CA LEU A 122 9.90 22.30 -18.08
C LEU A 122 9.63 21.24 -17.00
N LYS A 123 8.48 20.58 -17.10
CA LYS A 123 8.14 19.41 -16.30
C LYS A 123 8.18 18.15 -17.15
N VAL A 124 8.80 17.10 -16.63
CA VAL A 124 8.90 15.82 -17.33
C VAL A 124 8.22 14.75 -16.50
N LEU A 125 7.15 14.16 -17.02
CA LEU A 125 6.38 13.10 -16.36
C LEU A 125 6.62 11.76 -17.07
N LEU A 126 6.40 10.66 -16.36
CA LEU A 126 6.35 9.32 -16.93
C LEU A 126 4.89 8.89 -17.04
N ALA A 127 4.44 8.52 -18.25
CA ALA A 127 3.15 7.86 -18.42
C ALA A 127 3.27 6.36 -18.23
N ILE A 128 2.27 5.76 -17.61
CA ILE A 128 2.09 4.30 -17.58
C ILE A 128 0.76 3.95 -18.22
N GLY A 129 0.74 2.90 -19.04
CA GLY A 129 -0.46 2.48 -19.74
C GLY A 129 -0.32 2.58 -21.25
N GLY A 130 -1.35 3.14 -21.89
CA GLY A 130 -1.50 3.24 -23.33
C GLY A 130 -2.22 2.04 -23.95
N TRP A 131 -2.68 2.21 -25.19
CA TRP A 131 -3.49 1.22 -25.92
C TRP A 131 -2.97 -0.24 -25.86
N THR A 132 -1.67 -0.47 -26.08
CA THR A 132 -1.08 -1.82 -26.11
C THR A 132 -0.89 -2.44 -24.71
N PHE A 133 -1.06 -1.63 -23.66
CA PHE A 133 -0.97 -2.07 -22.27
C PHE A 133 -2.16 -2.94 -21.85
N GLY A 134 -3.33 -2.68 -22.45
CA GLY A 134 -4.59 -3.33 -22.12
C GLY A 134 -5.13 -2.98 -20.74
N THR A 135 -6.36 -3.38 -20.46
CA THR A 135 -7.07 -3.01 -19.21
C THR A 135 -6.74 -3.91 -18.03
N GLU A 136 -6.39 -5.18 -18.26
CA GLU A 136 -6.26 -6.19 -17.20
C GLU A 136 -5.17 -5.86 -16.17
N ARG A 137 -4.09 -5.22 -16.60
CA ARG A 137 -2.99 -4.79 -15.73
C ARG A 137 -3.46 -3.70 -14.75
N PHE A 138 -4.21 -2.71 -15.23
CA PHE A 138 -4.81 -1.70 -14.37
C PHE A 138 -5.88 -2.27 -13.46
N LYS A 139 -6.71 -3.21 -13.95
CA LYS A 139 -7.68 -3.92 -13.10
C LYS A 139 -7.00 -4.65 -11.95
N THR A 140 -5.96 -5.42 -12.25
CA THR A 140 -5.18 -6.13 -11.22
C THR A 140 -4.56 -5.15 -10.23
N LEU A 141 -3.89 -4.11 -10.71
CA LEU A 141 -3.25 -3.08 -9.89
C LEU A 141 -4.25 -2.35 -8.98
N SER A 142 -5.43 -2.02 -9.50
CA SER A 142 -6.41 -1.18 -8.81
C SER A 142 -7.41 -1.96 -7.95
N SER A 143 -7.50 -3.29 -8.14
CA SER A 143 -8.48 -4.20 -7.52
C SER A 143 -8.53 -4.19 -5.98
N ASN A 144 -7.45 -3.82 -5.31
CA ASN A 144 -7.41 -3.75 -3.84
C ASN A 144 -6.31 -2.80 -3.35
N ALA A 145 -6.43 -2.38 -2.09
CA ALA A 145 -5.51 -1.44 -1.46
C ALA A 145 -4.05 -1.93 -1.48
N TYR A 146 -3.79 -3.22 -1.27
CA TYR A 146 -2.42 -3.76 -1.27
C TYR A 146 -1.74 -3.58 -2.64
N ASN A 147 -2.42 -3.94 -3.73
CA ASN A 147 -1.88 -3.79 -5.08
C ASN A 147 -1.69 -2.31 -5.46
N ARG A 148 -2.61 -1.42 -5.05
CA ARG A 148 -2.47 0.02 -5.26
C ARG A 148 -1.25 0.56 -4.52
N ARG A 149 -1.07 0.20 -3.25
CA ARG A 149 0.08 0.64 -2.44
C ARG A 149 1.40 0.10 -2.98
N LEU A 150 1.48 -1.18 -3.40
CA LEU A 150 2.66 -1.73 -4.08
C LEU A 150 3.06 -0.86 -5.27
N PHE A 151 2.08 -0.49 -6.10
CA PHE A 151 2.31 0.38 -7.24
C PHE A 151 2.80 1.76 -6.80
N ILE A 152 2.05 2.43 -5.91
CA ILE A 152 2.32 3.79 -5.44
C ILE A 152 3.75 3.94 -4.90
N PHE A 153 4.18 3.04 -4.02
CA PHE A 153 5.52 3.12 -3.42
C PHE A 153 6.62 2.84 -4.43
N SER A 154 6.42 1.86 -5.33
CA SER A 154 7.37 1.62 -6.41
C SER A 154 7.45 2.81 -7.39
N ALA A 155 6.32 3.47 -7.67
CA ALA A 155 6.25 4.64 -8.54
C ALA A 155 7.02 5.83 -7.95
N MET A 156 6.82 6.15 -6.67
CA MET A 156 7.55 7.25 -6.03
C MET A 156 9.06 7.07 -6.13
N GLU A 157 9.57 5.89 -5.75
CA GLU A 157 11.00 5.59 -5.82
C GLU A 157 11.52 5.67 -7.26
N PHE A 158 10.85 4.99 -8.20
CA PHE A 158 11.24 4.94 -9.60
C PHE A 158 11.31 6.33 -10.25
N LEU A 159 10.33 7.19 -9.97
CA LEU A 159 10.24 8.55 -10.49
C LEU A 159 11.35 9.44 -9.92
N ARG A 160 11.60 9.36 -8.62
CA ARG A 160 12.63 10.16 -7.93
C ARG A 160 14.03 9.80 -8.41
N GLU A 161 14.34 8.51 -8.52
CA GLU A 161 15.64 8.02 -9.01
C GLU A 161 15.96 8.52 -10.42
N ARG A 162 14.93 8.70 -11.25
CA ARG A 162 15.06 9.11 -12.66
C ARG A 162 14.75 10.59 -12.88
N ASN A 163 14.67 11.39 -11.82
CA ASN A 163 14.39 12.83 -11.88
C ASN A 163 13.10 13.21 -12.62
N PHE A 164 12.07 12.36 -12.61
CA PHE A 164 10.75 12.74 -13.11
C PHE A 164 10.05 13.71 -12.14
N ASP A 165 9.27 14.63 -12.70
CA ASP A 165 8.45 15.59 -11.96
C ASP A 165 7.06 15.03 -11.59
N GLY A 166 6.67 13.87 -12.12
CA GLY A 166 5.36 13.27 -11.85
C GLY A 166 5.03 12.05 -12.69
N LEU A 167 3.80 11.58 -12.49
CA LEU A 167 3.22 10.37 -13.09
C LEU A 167 1.97 10.73 -13.89
N ASP A 168 1.82 10.14 -15.07
CA ASP A 168 0.60 10.19 -15.88
C ASP A 168 -0.01 8.78 -15.98
N LEU A 169 -1.31 8.66 -15.70
CA LEU A 169 -2.04 7.40 -15.80
C LEU A 169 -2.82 7.33 -17.11
N ASP A 170 -2.51 6.36 -17.97
CA ASP A 170 -3.16 6.15 -19.25
C ASP A 170 -3.91 4.81 -19.28
N TRP A 171 -4.98 4.71 -18.48
CA TRP A 171 -5.84 3.53 -18.44
C TRP A 171 -6.89 3.61 -19.55
N GLU A 172 -6.69 2.80 -20.59
CA GLU A 172 -7.57 2.72 -21.77
C GLU A 172 -8.40 1.42 -21.84
N PHE A 173 -9.64 1.33 -21.35
CA PHE A 173 -10.33 2.27 -20.48
C PHE A 173 -10.97 1.54 -19.27
N PRO A 174 -11.09 2.19 -18.10
CA PRO A 174 -11.86 1.65 -16.98
C PRO A 174 -13.33 1.50 -17.40
N ARG A 175 -13.98 0.40 -17.02
CA ARG A 175 -15.39 0.17 -17.35
C ARG A 175 -16.17 -0.53 -16.25
N GLY A 176 -17.34 0.02 -15.94
CA GLY A 176 -18.25 -0.57 -14.96
C GLY A 176 -18.00 -0.04 -13.55
N LYS A 177 -18.86 -0.44 -12.61
CA LYS A 177 -18.89 0.12 -11.26
C LYS A 177 -17.58 -0.09 -10.49
N GLU A 178 -16.96 -1.26 -10.64
CA GLU A 178 -15.74 -1.63 -9.93
C GLU A 178 -14.53 -0.84 -10.43
N ASP A 179 -14.20 -0.90 -11.73
CA ASP A 179 -13.11 -0.12 -12.32
C ASP A 179 -13.24 1.37 -12.02
N LYS A 180 -14.46 1.91 -12.09
CA LYS A 180 -14.76 3.31 -11.81
C LYS A 180 -14.39 3.71 -10.38
N GLN A 181 -14.76 2.89 -9.38
CA GLN A 181 -14.37 3.14 -7.98
C GLN A 181 -12.87 2.92 -7.77
N ASN A 182 -12.32 1.84 -8.33
CA ASN A 182 -10.91 1.49 -8.17
C ASN A 182 -9.97 2.54 -8.77
N PHE A 183 -10.37 3.21 -9.86
CA PHE A 183 -9.62 4.32 -10.42
C PHE A 183 -9.61 5.54 -9.50
N VAL A 184 -10.75 5.87 -8.87
CA VAL A 184 -10.83 6.94 -7.85
C VAL A 184 -9.91 6.64 -6.68
N ASP A 185 -9.98 5.43 -6.12
CA ASP A 185 -9.13 5.02 -5.01
C ASP A 185 -7.65 5.11 -5.37
N LEU A 186 -7.28 4.68 -6.58
CA LEU A 186 -5.90 4.74 -7.08
C LEU A 186 -5.39 6.19 -7.16
N VAL A 187 -6.12 7.11 -7.80
CA VAL A 187 -5.66 8.50 -7.94
C VAL A 187 -5.65 9.23 -6.60
N LYS A 188 -6.59 8.92 -5.71
CA LYS A 188 -6.62 9.45 -4.34
C LYS A 188 -5.39 9.01 -3.56
N GLU A 189 -5.12 7.71 -3.50
CA GLU A 189 -4.02 7.16 -2.72
C GLU A 189 -2.64 7.57 -3.28
N LEU A 190 -2.50 7.69 -4.61
CA LEU A 190 -1.31 8.27 -5.25
C LEU A 190 -1.10 9.72 -4.81
N ARG A 191 -2.16 10.54 -4.86
CA ARG A 191 -2.08 11.95 -4.50
C ARG A 191 -1.68 12.16 -3.06
N GLU A 192 -2.31 11.44 -2.13
CA GLU A 192 -2.01 11.48 -0.70
C GLU A 192 -0.56 11.03 -0.43
N ALA A 193 -0.10 9.97 -1.10
CA ALA A 193 1.27 9.47 -0.93
C ALA A 193 2.32 10.48 -1.45
N PHE A 194 2.07 11.09 -2.61
CA PHE A 194 2.96 12.13 -3.16
C PHE A 194 3.04 13.35 -2.25
N GLU A 195 1.92 13.78 -1.64
CA GLU A 195 1.90 14.87 -0.65
C GLU A 195 2.67 14.52 0.63
N ALA A 196 2.46 13.30 1.15
CA ALA A 196 3.12 12.83 2.36
C ALA A 196 4.65 12.71 2.17
N GLU A 197 5.10 12.12 1.06
CA GLU A 197 6.54 11.97 0.75
C GLU A 197 7.23 13.32 0.55
N ALA A 198 6.57 14.24 -0.15
CA ALA A 198 7.07 15.59 -0.36
C ALA A 198 7.27 16.35 0.95
N LYS A 199 6.29 16.26 1.86
CA LYS A 199 6.37 16.88 3.19
C LYS A 199 7.47 16.26 4.04
N GLU A 200 7.55 14.93 4.05
CA GLU A 200 8.51 14.17 4.84
C GLU A 200 9.96 14.45 4.42
N LYS A 201 10.23 14.37 3.11
CA LYS A 201 11.58 14.56 2.56
C LYS A 201 11.91 16.01 2.22
N LYS A 202 10.97 16.94 2.42
CA LYS A 202 11.09 18.36 2.03
C LYS A 202 11.40 18.54 0.55
N LEU A 203 10.75 17.74 -0.30
CA LEU A 203 10.89 17.77 -1.75
C LEU A 203 9.65 18.40 -2.40
N PRO A 204 9.75 18.92 -3.64
CA PRO A 204 8.56 19.26 -4.43
C PRO A 204 7.67 18.04 -4.64
N ARG A 205 6.36 18.19 -4.47
CA ARG A 205 5.39 17.13 -4.74
C ARG A 205 5.46 16.68 -6.20
N LEU A 206 5.44 15.36 -6.42
CA LEU A 206 5.26 14.77 -7.75
C LEU A 206 3.88 15.14 -8.32
N LEU A 207 3.84 15.54 -9.58
CA LEU A 207 2.61 15.79 -10.31
C LEU A 207 1.87 14.47 -10.58
N LEU A 208 0.54 14.52 -10.61
CA LEU A 208 -0.30 13.37 -10.95
C LEU A 208 -1.33 13.79 -12.00
N THR A 209 -1.23 13.20 -13.19
CA THR A 209 -2.13 13.48 -14.32
C THR A 209 -2.72 12.18 -14.86
N ALA A 210 -3.70 12.28 -15.75
CA ALA A 210 -4.22 11.12 -16.46
C ALA A 210 -4.64 11.48 -17.88
N ALA A 211 -4.34 10.59 -18.82
CA ALA A 211 -4.97 10.55 -20.12
C ALA A 211 -6.35 9.89 -20.01
N VAL A 212 -7.39 10.57 -20.48
CA VAL A 212 -8.78 10.14 -20.31
C VAL A 212 -9.57 10.26 -21.61
N SER A 213 -10.58 9.39 -21.78
CA SER A 213 -11.36 9.31 -23.02
C SER A 213 -12.19 10.57 -23.29
N ALA A 214 -12.36 10.92 -24.57
CA ALA A 214 -13.37 11.87 -25.04
C ALA A 214 -14.71 11.21 -25.42
N GLY A 215 -14.80 9.88 -25.42
CA GLY A 215 -15.99 9.13 -25.81
C GLY A 215 -17.08 9.13 -24.74
N ALA A 216 -18.30 9.54 -25.10
CA ALA A 216 -19.40 9.76 -24.14
C ALA A 216 -19.73 8.55 -23.26
N ASP A 217 -19.76 7.35 -23.85
CA ASP A 217 -20.10 6.12 -23.12
C ASP A 217 -18.95 5.68 -22.20
N THR A 218 -17.71 5.84 -22.65
CA THR A 218 -16.52 5.57 -21.85
C THR A 218 -16.44 6.52 -20.65
N ILE A 219 -16.71 7.81 -20.86
CA ILE A 219 -16.73 8.80 -19.78
C ILE A 219 -17.74 8.39 -18.69
N LYS A 220 -18.99 8.14 -19.09
CA LYS A 220 -20.08 7.81 -18.15
C LYS A 220 -19.86 6.50 -17.40
N SER A 221 -19.35 5.48 -18.09
CA SER A 221 -19.19 4.13 -17.55
C SER A 221 -17.90 3.92 -16.77
N GLY A 222 -16.84 4.67 -17.07
CA GLY A 222 -15.50 4.45 -16.53
C GLY A 222 -15.06 5.42 -15.44
N TYR A 223 -15.63 6.63 -15.37
CA TYR A 223 -15.07 7.69 -14.52
C TYR A 223 -16.10 8.31 -13.58
N ASP A 224 -15.72 8.48 -12.32
CA ASP A 224 -16.32 9.45 -11.42
C ASP A 224 -15.60 10.79 -11.62
N VAL A 225 -16.17 11.63 -12.48
CA VAL A 225 -15.51 12.84 -12.98
C VAL A 225 -15.12 13.81 -11.84
N PRO A 226 -16.02 14.19 -10.90
CA PRO A 226 -15.64 15.05 -9.79
C PRO A 226 -14.54 14.45 -8.91
N ALA A 227 -14.64 13.16 -8.57
CA ALA A 227 -13.68 12.53 -7.68
C ALA A 227 -12.28 12.43 -8.33
N VAL A 228 -12.20 12.00 -9.59
CA VAL A 228 -10.92 11.92 -10.32
C VAL A 228 -10.31 13.32 -10.47
N ALA A 229 -11.11 14.32 -10.87
CA ALA A 229 -10.63 15.68 -11.08
C ALA A 229 -10.16 16.35 -9.78
N ALA A 230 -10.66 15.95 -8.61
CA ALA A 230 -10.21 16.47 -7.32
C ALA A 230 -8.73 16.13 -7.04
N TYR A 231 -8.31 14.91 -7.34
CA TYR A 231 -6.97 14.41 -6.97
C TYR A 231 -5.89 14.66 -8.05
N LEU A 232 -6.29 14.71 -9.32
CA LEU A 232 -5.36 15.01 -10.42
C LEU A 232 -4.98 16.49 -10.48
N ASP A 233 -3.76 16.78 -10.91
CA ASP A 233 -3.28 18.13 -11.22
C ASP A 233 -3.97 18.69 -12.48
N PHE A 234 -4.11 17.87 -13.50
CA PHE A 234 -4.92 18.12 -14.70
C PHE A 234 -5.24 16.82 -15.44
N LEU A 235 -6.22 16.88 -16.34
CA LEU A 235 -6.70 15.79 -17.18
C LEU A 235 -6.29 16.05 -18.63
N ASN A 236 -5.66 15.08 -19.27
CA ASN A 236 -5.35 15.09 -20.69
C ASN A 236 -6.49 14.40 -21.46
N ILE A 237 -7.44 15.17 -22.00
CA ILE A 237 -8.60 14.61 -22.72
C ILE A 237 -8.15 14.16 -24.11
N MET A 238 -8.19 12.86 -24.39
CA MET A 238 -7.82 12.27 -25.68
C MET A 238 -8.91 12.49 -26.72
N SER A 239 -9.05 13.74 -27.17
CA SER A 239 -10.07 14.18 -28.13
C SER A 239 -9.61 14.03 -29.59
N TYR A 240 -9.17 12.82 -29.91
CA TYR A 240 -8.74 12.33 -31.22
C TYR A 240 -9.12 10.85 -31.34
N ASP A 241 -8.83 10.21 -32.47
CA ASP A 241 -9.27 8.85 -32.78
C ASP A 241 -10.79 8.66 -32.73
N PHE A 242 -11.54 9.71 -33.08
CA PHE A 242 -13.00 9.63 -33.19
C PHE A 242 -13.44 8.72 -34.36
N HIS A 243 -12.68 8.76 -35.45
CA HIS A 243 -12.87 7.92 -36.64
C HIS A 243 -11.55 7.35 -37.11
N GLY A 244 -11.56 6.11 -37.60
CA GLY A 244 -10.36 5.44 -38.08
C GLY A 244 -10.66 4.18 -38.87
N LYS A 245 -9.63 3.38 -39.14
CA LYS A 245 -9.70 2.18 -40.01
C LYS A 245 -10.74 1.12 -39.64
N TRP A 246 -11.28 1.20 -38.42
CA TRP A 246 -12.37 0.35 -37.92
C TRP A 246 -13.75 0.76 -38.44
N ASP A 247 -13.91 1.98 -38.96
CA ASP A 247 -15.16 2.45 -39.53
C ASP A 247 -15.32 1.99 -40.98
N THR A 248 -16.57 1.68 -41.36
CA THR A 248 -16.95 1.36 -42.75
C THR A 248 -17.13 2.60 -43.61
N LYS A 249 -16.95 3.79 -43.04
CA LYS A 249 -17.09 5.08 -43.70
C LYS A 249 -15.99 6.04 -43.25
N THR A 250 -15.54 6.90 -44.15
CA THR A 250 -14.58 7.96 -43.83
C THR A 250 -15.12 8.90 -42.74
N GLY A 251 -14.21 9.38 -41.90
CA GLY A 251 -14.48 10.32 -40.83
C GLY A 251 -13.20 10.98 -40.32
N HIS A 252 -13.31 12.21 -39.81
CA HIS A 252 -12.15 12.96 -39.33
C HIS A 252 -11.60 12.38 -38.01
N ASN A 253 -10.26 12.39 -37.88
CA ASN A 253 -9.56 11.93 -36.69
C ASN A 253 -9.96 12.72 -35.43
N ALA A 254 -9.94 14.06 -35.53
CA ALA A 254 -10.13 14.96 -34.40
C ALA A 254 -10.97 16.21 -34.79
N PRO A 255 -12.24 16.06 -35.21
CA PRO A 255 -13.05 17.22 -35.61
C PRO A 255 -13.38 18.12 -34.42
N LEU A 256 -13.35 19.45 -34.63
CA LEU A 256 -13.69 20.41 -33.56
C LEU A 256 -15.19 20.36 -33.25
N TYR A 257 -16.03 20.32 -34.29
CA TYR A 257 -17.48 20.22 -34.19
C TYR A 257 -18.00 19.06 -35.03
N ALA A 258 -19.23 18.63 -34.77
CA ALA A 258 -19.94 17.67 -35.60
C ALA A 258 -20.62 18.32 -36.81
N GLN A 259 -20.92 17.51 -37.83
CA GLN A 259 -21.75 17.96 -38.97
C GLN A 259 -23.24 17.96 -38.59
N ALA A 260 -24.00 18.93 -39.12
CA ALA A 260 -25.42 19.08 -38.83
C ALA A 260 -26.26 17.85 -39.24
N ASN A 261 -25.86 17.17 -40.31
CA ASN A 261 -26.56 16.03 -40.91
C ASN A 261 -26.11 14.65 -40.37
N GLU A 262 -25.26 14.60 -39.34
CA GLU A 262 -24.82 13.33 -38.76
C GLU A 262 -25.88 12.68 -37.86
N SER A 263 -25.73 11.38 -37.62
CA SER A 263 -26.51 10.68 -36.60
C SER A 263 -26.21 11.25 -35.21
N GLU A 264 -27.18 11.17 -34.30
CA GLU A 264 -27.01 11.69 -32.93
C GLU A 264 -25.80 11.11 -32.20
N TRP A 265 -25.48 9.84 -32.42
CA TRP A 265 -24.29 9.23 -31.83
C TRP A 265 -22.98 9.74 -32.46
N ARG A 266 -22.94 10.02 -33.76
CA ARG A 266 -21.75 10.59 -34.43
C ARG A 266 -21.52 12.03 -34.04
N LYS A 267 -22.59 12.79 -33.77
CA LYS A 267 -22.46 14.16 -33.24
C LYS A 267 -21.71 14.23 -31.90
N MET A 268 -21.68 13.12 -31.16
CA MET A 268 -20.91 13.02 -29.90
C MET A 268 -19.40 12.82 -30.12
N LEU A 269 -18.96 12.53 -31.35
CA LEU A 269 -17.58 12.23 -31.71
C LEU A 269 -16.83 13.48 -32.19
N SER A 270 -16.80 14.51 -31.35
CA SER A 270 -16.10 15.78 -31.60
C SER A 270 -15.40 16.29 -30.35
N ILE A 271 -14.38 17.14 -30.54
CA ILE A 271 -13.67 17.80 -29.45
C ILE A 271 -14.65 18.60 -28.58
N ASP A 272 -15.53 19.40 -29.20
CA ASP A 272 -16.49 20.25 -28.46
C ASP A 272 -17.39 19.42 -27.54
N TYR A 273 -17.95 18.32 -28.05
CA TYR A 273 -18.84 17.47 -27.26
C TYR A 273 -18.11 16.73 -26.14
N GLY A 274 -17.00 16.05 -26.47
CA GLY A 274 -16.25 15.22 -25.51
C GLY A 274 -15.71 16.04 -24.34
N VAL A 275 -15.13 17.20 -24.62
CA VAL A 275 -14.57 18.10 -23.60
C VAL A 275 -15.66 18.74 -22.75
N LYS A 276 -16.74 19.24 -23.37
CA LYS A 276 -17.86 19.84 -22.61
C LYS A 276 -18.60 18.81 -21.77
N LEU A 277 -18.56 17.53 -22.12
CA LEU A 277 -19.12 16.47 -21.28
C LEU A 277 -18.33 16.32 -19.97
N TRP A 278 -16.99 16.39 -20.01
CA TRP A 278 -16.17 16.43 -18.79
C TRP A 278 -16.50 17.64 -17.91
N GLU A 279 -16.60 18.84 -18.51
CA GLU A 279 -17.05 20.05 -17.80
C GLU A 279 -18.43 19.83 -17.16
N LYS A 280 -19.41 19.37 -17.94
CA LYS A 280 -20.79 19.16 -17.49
C LYS A 280 -20.90 18.15 -16.34
N LEU A 281 -20.01 17.16 -16.32
CA LEU A 281 -19.96 16.15 -15.25
C LEU A 281 -19.15 16.60 -14.03
N GLY A 282 -18.56 17.80 -14.04
CA GLY A 282 -17.97 18.44 -12.87
C GLY A 282 -16.45 18.55 -12.87
N ALA A 283 -15.76 18.32 -14.00
CA ALA A 283 -14.33 18.59 -14.10
C ALA A 283 -14.08 20.12 -14.16
N PRO A 284 -13.20 20.68 -13.31
CA PRO A 284 -12.86 22.10 -13.37
C PRO A 284 -12.14 22.46 -14.67
N LYS A 285 -12.54 23.57 -15.33
CA LYS A 285 -12.00 24.00 -16.63
C LYS A 285 -10.49 24.22 -16.59
N GLU A 286 -10.00 24.77 -15.48
CA GLU A 286 -8.59 25.03 -15.21
C GLU A 286 -7.73 23.75 -15.05
N LYS A 287 -8.37 22.58 -15.04
CA LYS A 287 -7.73 21.26 -15.05
C LYS A 287 -7.93 20.49 -16.36
N ILE A 288 -8.71 20.98 -17.32
CA ILE A 288 -8.97 20.29 -18.59
C ILE A 288 -7.94 20.71 -19.64
N VAL A 289 -7.08 19.77 -20.05
CA VAL A 289 -6.12 19.94 -21.15
C VAL A 289 -6.61 19.16 -22.37
N VAL A 290 -6.82 19.84 -23.49
CA VAL A 290 -7.52 19.29 -24.66
C VAL A 290 -6.55 18.66 -25.66
N GLY A 291 -6.77 17.39 -26.03
CA GLY A 291 -5.88 16.61 -26.89
C GLY A 291 -5.98 16.95 -28.37
N MET A 292 -4.82 17.14 -29.00
CA MET A 292 -4.60 17.40 -30.42
C MET A 292 -3.84 16.22 -31.02
N ALA A 293 -4.11 15.92 -32.29
CA ALA A 293 -3.40 14.90 -33.04
C ALA A 293 -2.41 15.57 -34.01
N THR A 294 -1.13 15.18 -33.97
CA THR A 294 -0.13 15.51 -35.00
C THR A 294 -0.03 14.41 -36.05
N TYR A 295 -1.12 13.68 -36.26
CA TYR A 295 -1.27 12.60 -37.21
C TYR A 295 -2.68 12.61 -37.80
N GLY A 296 -2.84 11.90 -38.91
CA GLY A 296 -4.13 11.67 -39.55
C GLY A 296 -4.53 10.21 -39.52
N ARG A 297 -5.85 9.98 -39.51
CA ARG A 297 -6.43 8.65 -39.72
C ARG A 297 -6.77 8.50 -41.20
N SER A 298 -6.32 7.40 -41.79
CA SER A 298 -6.42 7.16 -43.23
C SER A 298 -7.32 5.98 -43.57
N PHE A 299 -7.96 6.07 -44.73
CA PHE A 299 -8.94 5.12 -45.23
C PHE A 299 -8.63 4.80 -46.69
N THR A 300 -8.95 3.57 -47.09
CA THR A 300 -9.08 3.19 -48.50
C THR A 300 -10.54 3.35 -48.90
N LEU A 301 -10.81 4.21 -49.86
CA LEU A 301 -12.15 4.45 -50.41
C LEU A 301 -12.61 3.24 -51.22
N SER A 302 -13.87 2.82 -51.04
CA SER A 302 -14.46 1.77 -51.87
C SER A 302 -14.82 2.26 -53.28
N SER A 303 -14.91 3.58 -53.48
CA SER A 303 -15.19 4.22 -54.77
C SER A 303 -14.52 5.58 -54.86
N LEU A 304 -13.84 5.85 -55.98
CA LEU A 304 -13.24 7.15 -56.26
C LEU A 304 -14.29 8.25 -56.51
N GLN A 305 -15.55 7.88 -56.75
CA GLN A 305 -16.66 8.83 -56.96
C GLN A 305 -17.22 9.37 -55.64
N HIS A 306 -16.94 8.69 -54.52
CA HIS A 306 -17.36 9.09 -53.19
C HIS A 306 -16.11 9.31 -52.33
N HIS A 307 -15.69 10.57 -52.22
CA HIS A 307 -14.44 10.95 -51.57
C HIS A 307 -14.63 12.03 -50.48
N GLY A 308 -15.89 12.33 -50.14
CA GLY A 308 -16.23 13.25 -49.05
C GLY A 308 -16.24 12.56 -47.69
N MET A 309 -16.74 13.28 -46.69
CA MET A 309 -17.12 12.68 -45.41
C MET A 309 -18.18 11.59 -45.60
N ASN A 310 -18.17 10.59 -44.72
CA ASN A 310 -19.09 9.45 -44.77
C ASN A 310 -19.01 8.59 -46.04
N ALA A 311 -17.95 8.74 -46.85
CA ALA A 311 -17.73 7.93 -48.03
C ALA A 311 -17.48 6.46 -47.64
N PRO A 312 -18.02 5.47 -48.37
CA PRO A 312 -17.75 4.06 -48.10
C PRO A 312 -16.26 3.75 -48.13
N SER A 313 -15.79 3.01 -47.12
CA SER A 313 -14.39 2.60 -46.98
C SER A 313 -14.25 1.07 -46.97
N ALA A 314 -13.18 0.60 -47.61
CA ALA A 314 -12.74 -0.80 -47.59
C ALA A 314 -11.81 -1.12 -46.40
N GLY A 315 -11.49 -0.14 -45.54
CA GLY A 315 -10.60 -0.29 -44.40
C GLY A 315 -9.54 0.82 -44.33
N GLY A 316 -8.47 0.57 -43.57
CA GLY A 316 -7.39 1.54 -43.37
C GLY A 316 -6.56 1.78 -44.64
N GLY A 317 -6.16 3.04 -44.84
CA GLY A 317 -5.23 3.42 -45.91
C GLY A 317 -3.88 2.68 -45.78
N LYS A 318 -3.11 2.65 -46.88
CA LYS A 318 -1.79 2.01 -46.88
C LYS A 318 -0.87 2.60 -45.79
N ALA A 319 -0.02 1.74 -45.23
CA ALA A 319 0.95 2.15 -44.22
C ALA A 319 1.92 3.20 -44.77
N GLY A 320 2.22 4.22 -43.95
CA GLY A 320 3.23 5.23 -44.25
C GLY A 320 4.65 4.66 -44.27
N GLU A 321 5.58 5.37 -44.90
CA GLU A 321 6.99 4.98 -44.99
C GLU A 321 7.64 4.88 -43.60
N PHE A 322 7.34 5.83 -42.72
CA PHE A 322 7.98 6.00 -41.43
C PHE A 322 7.13 5.44 -40.30
N THR A 323 5.82 5.72 -40.31
CA THR A 323 4.89 5.23 -39.29
C THR A 323 4.66 3.72 -39.42
N ARG A 324 4.69 3.18 -40.64
CA ARG A 324 4.54 1.74 -40.95
C ARG A 324 3.26 1.10 -40.40
N GLU A 325 2.24 1.90 -40.13
CA GLU A 325 0.94 1.43 -39.68
C GLU A 325 -0.15 1.75 -40.72
N ALA A 326 -0.91 0.74 -41.15
CA ALA A 326 -2.06 0.95 -42.02
C ALA A 326 -3.18 1.70 -41.29
N GLY A 327 -3.77 2.69 -41.96
CA GLY A 327 -4.82 3.55 -41.43
C GLY A 327 -4.31 4.75 -40.61
N PHE A 328 -3.01 5.02 -40.61
CA PHE A 328 -2.37 6.02 -39.76
C PHE A 328 -1.19 6.67 -40.49
N LEU A 329 -1.10 8.00 -40.47
CA LEU A 329 0.01 8.75 -41.09
C LEU A 329 0.42 9.91 -40.21
N ALA A 330 1.72 10.09 -39.98
CA ALA A 330 2.25 11.25 -39.27
C ALA A 330 2.03 12.54 -40.08
N PHE A 331 1.95 13.71 -39.42
CA PHE A 331 1.75 14.98 -40.13
C PHE A 331 2.80 15.22 -41.22
N TYR A 332 4.07 14.88 -40.96
CA TYR A 332 5.12 15.03 -41.97
C TYR A 332 4.95 14.10 -43.19
N GLU A 333 4.27 12.94 -43.07
CA GLU A 333 3.96 12.06 -44.21
C GLU A 333 2.80 12.64 -45.03
N ILE A 334 1.79 13.16 -44.34
CA ILE A 334 0.64 13.84 -44.95
C ILE A 334 1.10 15.10 -45.69
N CYS A 335 2.03 15.84 -45.09
CA CYS A 335 2.57 17.07 -45.65
C CYS A 335 3.39 16.80 -46.91
N ASP A 336 4.17 15.72 -46.97
CA ASP A 336 4.88 15.30 -48.18
C ASP A 336 3.91 15.01 -49.34
N LEU A 337 2.82 14.28 -49.09
CA LEU A 337 1.79 13.99 -50.11
C LEU A 337 1.21 15.27 -50.73
N LEU A 338 1.06 16.33 -49.93
CA LEU A 338 0.59 17.63 -50.40
C LEU A 338 1.69 18.39 -51.15
N LYS A 339 2.92 18.38 -50.63
CA LYS A 339 4.08 19.09 -51.21
C LYS A 339 4.49 18.55 -52.57
N ASP A 340 4.54 17.23 -52.70
CA ASP A 340 4.88 16.52 -53.93
C ASP A 340 3.78 16.62 -54.98
N GLY A 341 2.61 17.16 -54.59
CA GLY A 341 1.45 17.31 -55.47
C GLY A 341 0.77 15.98 -55.77
N ALA A 342 0.92 14.98 -54.89
CA ALA A 342 0.29 13.67 -55.01
C ALA A 342 -1.18 13.66 -54.54
N ALA A 343 -1.55 14.57 -53.64
CA ALA A 343 -2.90 14.67 -53.05
C ALA A 343 -3.63 15.98 -53.40
N SER A 344 -4.96 15.96 -53.31
CA SER A 344 -5.83 17.14 -53.34
C SER A 344 -6.24 17.49 -51.91
N TYR A 345 -6.17 18.78 -51.55
CA TYR A 345 -6.55 19.29 -50.22
C TYR A 345 -8.00 19.76 -50.22
N LEU A 346 -8.77 19.39 -49.19
CA LEU A 346 -10.13 19.84 -48.96
C LEU A 346 -10.31 20.29 -47.50
N TRP A 347 -11.22 21.26 -47.29
CA TRP A 347 -11.53 21.82 -45.98
C TRP A 347 -12.98 21.56 -45.61
N ASP A 348 -13.22 20.96 -44.45
CA ASP A 348 -14.55 20.87 -43.86
C ASP A 348 -14.80 22.10 -42.98
N ASP A 349 -15.72 22.98 -43.40
CA ASP A 349 -16.01 24.20 -42.67
C ASP A 349 -16.96 24.00 -41.48
N GLU A 350 -17.74 22.92 -41.41
CA GLU A 350 -18.55 22.63 -40.21
C GLU A 350 -17.66 22.06 -39.11
N GLN A 351 -16.82 21.07 -39.44
CA GLN A 351 -15.96 20.39 -38.46
C GLN A 351 -14.65 21.13 -38.17
N LYS A 352 -14.33 22.17 -38.97
CA LYS A 352 -13.12 23.02 -38.88
C LYS A 352 -11.80 22.25 -38.97
N VAL A 353 -11.77 21.24 -39.84
CA VAL A 353 -10.60 20.36 -40.08
C VAL A 353 -10.43 20.06 -41.57
N PRO A 354 -9.20 19.80 -42.03
CA PRO A 354 -8.95 19.38 -43.40
C PRO A 354 -9.06 17.87 -43.60
N TYR A 355 -9.19 17.47 -44.86
CA TYR A 355 -8.85 16.12 -45.32
C TYR A 355 -8.16 16.20 -46.68
N LEU A 356 -7.43 15.13 -47.03
CA LEU A 356 -6.83 15.00 -48.36
C LEU A 356 -7.32 13.73 -49.06
N VAL A 357 -7.25 13.77 -50.40
CA VAL A 357 -7.59 12.65 -51.28
C VAL A 357 -6.46 12.44 -52.29
N ALA A 358 -5.93 11.22 -52.37
CA ALA A 358 -4.90 10.82 -53.33
C ALA A 358 -5.24 9.44 -53.93
N GLY A 359 -5.96 9.42 -55.05
CA GLY A 359 -6.52 8.18 -55.58
C GLY A 359 -7.58 7.63 -54.62
N ASP A 360 -7.43 6.38 -54.19
CA ASP A 360 -8.30 5.72 -53.20
C ASP A 360 -7.92 6.05 -51.75
N LEU A 361 -6.83 6.77 -51.51
CA LEU A 361 -6.44 7.18 -50.17
C LEU A 361 -7.23 8.42 -49.74
N TRP A 362 -7.91 8.33 -48.61
CA TRP A 362 -8.53 9.45 -47.91
C TRP A 362 -7.86 9.62 -46.53
N VAL A 363 -7.49 10.83 -46.14
CA VAL A 363 -6.85 11.08 -44.84
C VAL A 363 -7.48 12.30 -44.18
N GLY A 364 -8.06 12.12 -43.00
CA GLY A 364 -8.53 13.21 -42.13
C GLY A 364 -7.47 13.55 -41.10
N PHE A 365 -7.06 14.82 -41.03
CA PHE A 365 -5.89 15.24 -40.25
C PHE A 365 -6.06 16.66 -39.70
N ASP A 366 -5.09 17.11 -38.90
CA ASP A 366 -4.96 18.50 -38.45
C ASP A 366 -3.81 19.22 -39.16
N ASP A 367 -4.04 20.48 -39.46
CA ASP A 367 -3.10 21.41 -40.08
C ASP A 367 -3.01 22.72 -39.29
N GLU A 368 -2.17 23.64 -39.77
CA GLU A 368 -1.97 24.93 -39.09
C GLU A 368 -3.28 25.73 -38.90
N ARG A 369 -4.22 25.64 -39.85
CA ARG A 369 -5.50 26.35 -39.79
C ARG A 369 -6.42 25.76 -38.73
N SER A 370 -6.56 24.44 -38.71
CA SER A 370 -7.39 23.72 -37.74
C SER A 370 -6.82 23.81 -36.33
N ILE A 371 -5.50 23.73 -36.15
CA ILE A 371 -4.86 23.96 -34.85
C ILE A 371 -5.12 25.38 -34.35
N ARG A 372 -5.01 26.43 -35.17
CA ARG A 372 -5.37 27.81 -34.75
C ARG A 372 -6.83 27.93 -34.34
N ASN A 373 -7.76 27.30 -35.08
CA ASN A 373 -9.18 27.29 -34.71
C ASN A 373 -9.41 26.62 -33.35
N LYS A 374 -8.73 25.50 -33.10
CA LYS A 374 -8.81 24.76 -31.83
C LYS A 374 -8.17 25.54 -30.68
N MET A 375 -7.03 26.19 -30.88
CA MET A 375 -6.40 27.03 -29.86
C MET A 375 -7.30 28.22 -29.49
N LYS A 376 -7.89 28.88 -30.50
CA LYS A 376 -8.89 29.92 -30.27
C LYS A 376 -10.07 29.39 -29.46
N TRP A 377 -10.61 28.22 -29.80
CA TRP A 377 -11.72 27.61 -29.05
C TRP A 377 -11.33 27.29 -27.60
N ILE A 378 -10.12 26.78 -27.35
CA ILE A 378 -9.58 26.53 -26.00
C ILE A 378 -9.51 27.82 -25.18
N ILE A 379 -9.02 28.91 -25.78
CA ILE A 379 -8.91 30.22 -25.14
C ILE A 379 -10.30 30.80 -24.86
N ASP A 380 -11.20 30.79 -25.84
CA ASP A 380 -12.55 31.34 -25.72
C ASP A 380 -13.40 30.59 -24.66
N ASN A 381 -13.12 29.30 -24.41
CA ASN A 381 -13.81 28.49 -23.40
C ASN A 381 -13.06 28.40 -22.05
N ASP A 382 -11.90 29.04 -21.94
CA ASP A 382 -11.03 29.09 -20.76
C ASP A 382 -10.52 27.73 -20.22
N TYR A 383 -10.26 26.76 -21.10
CA TYR A 383 -9.67 25.48 -20.69
C TYR A 383 -8.17 25.61 -20.33
N ALA A 384 -7.65 24.70 -19.52
CA ALA A 384 -6.30 24.75 -18.94
C ALA A 384 -5.17 24.78 -19.98
N GLY A 385 -5.40 24.26 -21.18
CA GLY A 385 -4.41 24.23 -22.25
C GLY A 385 -4.68 23.14 -23.27
N ALA A 386 -3.63 22.76 -23.98
CA ALA A 386 -3.68 21.74 -25.01
C ALA A 386 -2.59 20.68 -24.81
N MET A 387 -2.92 19.44 -25.17
CA MET A 387 -2.04 18.28 -25.16
C MET A 387 -1.86 17.78 -26.59
N VAL A 388 -0.72 17.18 -26.92
CA VAL A 388 -0.47 16.58 -28.24
C VAL A 388 -0.05 15.12 -28.14
N TRP A 389 -0.72 14.28 -28.92
CA TRP A 389 -0.27 12.94 -29.29
C TRP A 389 0.12 12.97 -30.77
N THR A 390 1.40 12.96 -31.15
CA THR A 390 2.62 13.03 -30.30
C THR A 390 3.67 13.97 -30.88
N VAL A 391 4.65 14.39 -30.06
CA VAL A 391 5.69 15.34 -30.49
C VAL A 391 6.50 14.83 -31.69
N ASP A 392 6.72 13.53 -31.75
CA ASP A 392 7.51 12.85 -32.78
C ASP A 392 6.78 12.68 -34.13
N MET A 393 5.51 13.07 -34.22
CA MET A 393 4.72 13.00 -35.46
C MET A 393 4.47 14.36 -36.13
N ASP A 394 4.83 15.45 -35.45
CA ASP A 394 4.90 16.78 -36.08
C ASP A 394 6.16 16.87 -36.97
N ASP A 395 6.26 17.89 -37.82
CA ASP A 395 7.47 18.10 -38.65
C ASP A 395 8.63 18.67 -37.82
N PHE A 396 9.25 17.82 -37.01
CA PHE A 396 10.38 18.17 -36.13
C PHE A 396 11.68 18.52 -36.88
N THR A 397 11.73 18.21 -38.18
CA THR A 397 12.88 18.52 -39.05
C THR A 397 12.71 19.83 -39.82
N GLY A 398 11.47 20.28 -40.00
CA GLY A 398 11.10 21.41 -40.85
C GLY A 398 11.22 21.13 -42.35
N ARG A 399 11.20 19.85 -42.75
CA ARG A 399 11.41 19.43 -44.15
C ARG A 399 10.25 19.79 -45.07
N CYS A 400 9.03 19.80 -44.53
CA CYS A 400 7.85 20.06 -45.34
C CYS A 400 7.60 21.56 -45.46
N SER A 401 7.38 22.23 -44.31
CA SER A 401 6.90 23.62 -44.26
C SER A 401 8.03 24.65 -44.05
N GLY A 402 9.28 24.22 -43.92
CA GLY A 402 10.45 25.07 -43.71
C GLY A 402 10.66 25.51 -42.25
N VAL A 403 9.80 25.07 -41.33
CA VAL A 403 9.88 25.37 -39.89
C VAL A 403 9.71 24.10 -39.08
N LYS A 404 10.44 23.97 -37.98
CA LYS A 404 10.29 22.83 -37.07
C LYS A 404 9.03 22.98 -36.21
N TYR A 405 8.34 21.87 -35.97
CA TYR A 405 7.14 21.80 -35.15
C TYR A 405 6.04 22.79 -35.58
N PRO A 406 5.59 22.79 -36.85
CA PRO A 406 4.60 23.74 -37.34
C PRO A 406 3.26 23.68 -36.58
N LEU A 407 2.84 22.50 -36.10
CA LEU A 407 1.57 22.38 -35.38
C LEU A 407 1.75 22.72 -33.89
N ILE A 408 2.72 22.11 -33.23
CA ILE A 408 2.98 22.33 -31.79
C ILE A 408 3.51 23.74 -31.53
N GLY A 409 4.27 24.29 -32.47
CA GLY A 409 4.71 25.68 -32.44
C GLY A 409 3.53 26.64 -32.35
N ILE A 410 2.47 26.44 -33.14
CA ILE A 410 1.26 27.28 -33.06
C ILE A 410 0.60 27.16 -31.68
N MET A 411 0.57 25.97 -31.09
CA MET A 411 0.06 25.77 -29.73
C MET A 411 0.88 26.61 -28.73
N ALA A 412 2.21 26.60 -28.84
CA ALA A 412 3.09 27.41 -28.02
C ALA A 412 2.95 28.93 -28.29
N GLU A 413 2.72 29.33 -29.54
CA GLU A 413 2.46 30.73 -29.91
C GLU A 413 1.19 31.24 -29.24
N GLU A 414 0.07 30.55 -29.45
CA GLU A 414 -1.25 30.99 -29.01
C GLU A 414 -1.44 30.86 -27.50
N LEU A 415 -0.88 29.82 -26.86
CA LEU A 415 -1.08 29.57 -25.42
C LEU A 415 0.03 30.12 -24.53
N MET A 416 1.26 30.20 -25.03
CA MET A 416 2.43 30.62 -24.23
C MET A 416 3.03 31.96 -24.72
N GLY A 417 2.57 32.50 -25.84
CA GLY A 417 3.12 33.72 -26.43
C GLY A 417 4.52 33.52 -27.03
N ARG A 418 4.90 32.28 -27.35
CA ARG A 418 6.21 31.98 -27.95
C ARG A 418 6.22 32.40 -29.42
N PRO A 419 7.12 33.29 -29.86
CA PRO A 419 7.21 33.62 -31.28
C PRO A 419 7.55 32.39 -32.12
N THR A 420 6.76 32.11 -33.14
CA THR A 420 7.02 31.05 -34.12
C THR A 420 7.49 31.61 -35.45
N PRO A 421 8.49 30.98 -36.10
CA PRO A 421 8.87 31.33 -37.47
C PRO A 421 7.70 31.16 -38.45
N GLN A 422 7.68 31.97 -39.51
CA GLN A 422 6.62 31.92 -40.50
C GLN A 422 6.74 30.65 -41.36
N SER A 423 5.71 29.80 -41.29
CA SER A 423 5.60 28.57 -42.08
C SER A 423 5.23 28.84 -43.55
N SER A 424 5.74 28.00 -44.45
CA SER A 424 5.36 27.98 -45.87
C SER A 424 4.18 27.05 -46.20
N PHE A 425 3.58 26.38 -45.20
CA PHE A 425 2.52 25.38 -45.40
C PHE A 425 1.31 25.92 -46.19
N ASN A 426 0.92 27.17 -45.97
CA ASN A 426 -0.15 27.81 -46.73
C ASN A 426 0.11 27.84 -48.26
N ALA A 427 1.37 27.94 -48.70
CA ALA A 427 1.71 27.88 -50.11
C ALA A 427 1.53 26.45 -50.67
N ILE A 428 1.88 25.43 -49.87
CA ILE A 428 1.68 24.02 -50.19
C ILE A 428 0.18 23.72 -50.35
N VAL A 429 -0.63 24.15 -49.38
CA VAL A 429 -2.10 23.98 -49.42
C VAL A 429 -2.72 24.67 -50.63
N LYS A 430 -2.32 25.90 -50.95
CA LYS A 430 -2.81 26.61 -52.15
C LYS A 430 -2.54 25.84 -53.43
N LYS A 431 -1.35 25.23 -53.55
CA LYS A 431 -0.99 24.40 -54.71
C LYS A 431 -1.77 23.09 -54.75
N ALA A 432 -1.99 22.43 -53.61
CA ALA A 432 -2.75 21.19 -53.53
C ALA A 432 -4.27 21.40 -53.73
N SER A 433 -4.80 22.57 -53.37
CA SER A 433 -6.22 22.93 -53.51
C SER A 433 -6.62 23.25 -54.95
N SER A 434 -5.67 23.66 -55.80
CA SER A 434 -5.94 23.98 -57.22
C SER A 434 -5.94 22.76 -58.14
N ARG A 435 -5.74 21.56 -57.59
CA ARG A 435 -5.69 20.32 -58.36
C ARG A 435 -7.10 19.75 -58.61
N PRO A 436 -7.44 19.37 -59.86
CA PRO A 436 -8.67 18.64 -60.13
C PRO A 436 -8.64 17.26 -59.47
N LEU A 437 -9.74 16.87 -58.81
CA LEU A 437 -9.94 15.49 -58.35
C LEU A 437 -9.83 14.54 -59.55
N ALA A 438 -9.02 13.48 -59.44
CA ALA A 438 -8.77 12.56 -60.55
C ALA A 438 -10.06 11.82 -60.94
N THR A 439 -10.64 12.15 -62.10
CA THR A 439 -11.75 11.41 -62.73
C THR A 439 -11.22 10.27 -63.59
N ILE A 440 -11.50 9.00 -63.24
CA ILE A 440 -11.31 7.86 -64.16
C ILE A 440 -12.48 6.85 -64.07
N LYS A 441 -12.81 6.31 -65.25
CA LYS A 441 -13.99 5.54 -65.69
C LYS A 441 -14.32 4.27 -64.89
N PRO A 442 -15.61 3.86 -64.86
CA PRO A 442 -16.08 2.70 -64.11
C PRO A 442 -15.61 1.39 -64.73
N THR A 443 -15.01 0.53 -63.92
CA THR A 443 -14.81 -0.89 -64.22
C THR A 443 -15.62 -1.74 -63.24
N THR A 444 -16.41 -2.63 -63.81
CA THR A 444 -17.44 -3.49 -63.21
C THR A 444 -16.87 -4.44 -62.14
N PRO A 445 -17.52 -4.63 -60.98
CA PRO A 445 -17.16 -5.69 -60.04
C PRO A 445 -17.74 -7.04 -60.51
N SER A 446 -16.88 -8.07 -60.56
CA SER A 446 -17.30 -9.47 -60.69
C SER A 446 -17.86 -9.96 -59.36
N ALA A 447 -19.01 -10.62 -59.44
CA ALA A 447 -19.71 -11.26 -58.34
C ALA A 447 -19.10 -12.63 -57.96
N GLU A 448 -19.62 -13.16 -56.83
CA GLU A 448 -19.54 -14.51 -56.25
C GLU A 448 -18.79 -14.55 -54.91
N SER A 449 -19.29 -15.16 -53.83
CA SER A 449 -20.60 -15.77 -53.55
C SER A 449 -20.74 -16.03 -52.05
N ASN A 450 -21.99 -16.20 -51.62
CA ASN A 450 -22.47 -16.47 -50.27
C ASN A 450 -21.91 -17.77 -49.64
N LEU A 451 -21.97 -17.90 -48.31
CA LEU A 451 -22.94 -18.80 -47.63
C LEU A 451 -22.78 -18.79 -46.09
N ILE A 452 -23.94 -18.63 -45.45
CA ILE A 452 -24.24 -18.85 -44.03
C ILE A 452 -24.58 -20.33 -43.85
N GLU A 453 -24.17 -20.98 -42.76
CA GLU A 453 -25.09 -21.88 -42.03
C GLU A 453 -24.68 -22.20 -40.58
N LYS A 454 -25.74 -22.38 -39.78
CA LYS A 454 -25.88 -22.63 -38.33
C LYS A 454 -26.28 -24.10 -38.13
N LYS A 455 -25.92 -24.71 -36.99
CA LYS A 455 -26.80 -25.50 -36.05
C LYS A 455 -25.96 -26.42 -35.12
N SER A 456 -26.08 -26.31 -33.78
CA SER A 456 -27.03 -26.97 -32.83
C SER A 456 -26.66 -28.44 -32.54
N ASP A 457 -26.79 -29.08 -31.38
CA ASP A 457 -27.19 -28.73 -30.00
C ASP A 457 -26.98 -30.01 -29.13
N LEU A 458 -27.13 -29.85 -27.81
CA LEU A 458 -27.58 -30.82 -26.79
C LEU A 458 -26.61 -31.81 -26.10
N GLY A 459 -26.68 -31.79 -24.77
CA GLY A 459 -26.23 -32.88 -23.88
C GLY A 459 -26.01 -32.55 -22.39
N THR A 460 -26.93 -31.80 -21.76
CA THR A 460 -27.44 -31.92 -20.35
C THR A 460 -26.67 -32.64 -19.21
N THR A 461 -26.51 -31.90 -18.07
CA THR A 461 -26.78 -32.24 -16.62
C THR A 461 -25.96 -33.37 -15.96
N ILE A 462 -25.36 -33.29 -14.76
CA ILE A 462 -25.91 -33.15 -13.38
C ILE A 462 -24.73 -32.90 -12.39
N LEU A 463 -24.89 -31.97 -11.45
CA LEU A 463 -24.29 -31.94 -10.09
C LEU A 463 -25.42 -32.36 -9.11
N PRO A 464 -25.20 -32.88 -7.88
CA PRO A 464 -24.18 -32.41 -6.94
C PRO A 464 -23.64 -33.44 -5.89
N ASP A 465 -22.86 -32.88 -4.96
CA ASP A 465 -22.66 -33.24 -3.55
C ASP A 465 -21.54 -34.20 -3.12
N ASN A 466 -20.58 -33.54 -2.45
CA ASN A 466 -20.05 -33.82 -1.11
C ASN A 466 -19.47 -35.21 -0.80
N ALA A 467 -18.15 -35.22 -0.67
CA ALA A 467 -17.51 -35.84 0.49
C ALA A 467 -16.26 -35.02 0.84
N ILE A 468 -16.40 -34.19 1.86
CA ILE A 468 -15.31 -33.63 2.64
C ILE A 468 -14.64 -34.82 3.32
N THR A 469 -13.40 -35.12 2.97
CA THR A 469 -12.52 -35.92 3.83
C THR A 469 -11.83 -34.96 4.77
N GLU A 470 -12.37 -34.84 5.98
CA GLU A 470 -11.66 -34.29 7.13
C GLU A 470 -10.38 -35.10 7.34
N SER A 471 -9.29 -34.36 7.49
CA SER A 471 -7.99 -34.86 7.90
C SER A 471 -8.12 -35.61 9.22
N GLU A 472 -7.56 -36.82 9.28
CA GLU A 472 -7.31 -37.56 10.51
C GLU A 472 -6.49 -36.68 11.47
N VAL A 473 -7.16 -36.13 12.48
CA VAL A 473 -6.49 -35.48 13.61
C VAL A 473 -6.01 -36.58 14.54
N ASP A 474 -4.71 -36.62 14.80
CA ASP A 474 -4.12 -37.49 15.82
C ASP A 474 -4.85 -37.28 17.16
N PRO A 475 -5.43 -38.35 17.76
CA PRO A 475 -6.15 -38.26 19.03
C PRO A 475 -5.31 -37.75 20.22
N ASN A 476 -3.98 -37.60 20.06
CA ASN A 476 -3.07 -37.10 21.11
C ASN A 476 -2.57 -35.65 20.96
N SER A 477 -2.91 -34.94 19.88
CA SER A 477 -2.41 -33.57 19.61
C SER A 477 -3.10 -32.51 20.49
N THR A 478 -2.57 -31.28 20.63
CA THR A 478 -3.20 -30.10 21.27
C THR A 478 -3.40 -28.99 20.24
N ASN A 479 -4.49 -28.21 20.30
CA ASN A 479 -4.63 -27.01 19.44
C ASN A 479 -4.16 -25.72 20.15
N ALA A 480 -3.75 -25.81 21.42
CA ALA A 480 -3.30 -24.68 22.19
C ALA A 480 -1.96 -24.15 21.67
N ARG A 481 -1.81 -22.81 21.65
CA ARG A 481 -0.56 -22.18 21.25
C ARG A 481 0.46 -22.30 22.37
N ILE A 482 1.62 -22.86 22.06
CA ILE A 482 2.84 -22.74 22.85
C ILE A 482 3.75 -21.80 22.08
N VAL A 483 3.84 -20.55 22.52
CA VAL A 483 4.61 -19.47 21.88
C VAL A 483 5.90 -19.26 22.64
N CYS A 484 7.04 -19.41 21.99
CA CYS A 484 8.33 -19.40 22.66
C CYS A 484 9.21 -18.29 22.12
N TYR A 485 9.70 -17.41 22.99
CA TYR A 485 10.66 -16.37 22.61
C TYR A 485 12.09 -16.92 22.64
N PHE A 486 12.82 -16.72 21.54
CA PHE A 486 14.26 -16.97 21.41
C PHE A 486 14.99 -15.63 21.34
N THR A 487 15.92 -15.40 22.26
CA THR A 487 16.63 -14.13 22.37
C THR A 487 17.96 -14.14 21.60
N LYS A 488 18.15 -13.20 20.67
CA LYS A 488 19.34 -13.20 19.79
C LYS A 488 20.67 -12.96 20.52
N TRP A 489 20.63 -12.44 21.74
CA TRP A 489 21.82 -12.19 22.56
C TRP A 489 22.21 -13.39 23.44
N SER A 490 21.37 -14.43 23.56
CA SER A 490 21.69 -15.62 24.38
C SER A 490 22.94 -16.36 23.91
N GLN A 491 23.27 -16.28 22.62
CA GLN A 491 24.51 -16.81 22.04
C GLN A 491 25.78 -16.15 22.60
N LYS A 492 25.66 -14.99 23.25
CA LYS A 492 26.78 -14.25 23.86
C LYS A 492 26.97 -14.56 25.34
N ARG A 493 26.07 -15.35 25.95
CA ARG A 493 26.22 -15.77 27.35
C ARG A 493 27.47 -16.65 27.52
N PRO A 494 28.16 -16.55 28.66
CA PRO A 494 29.41 -17.28 28.87
C PRO A 494 29.16 -18.78 29.06
N GLY A 495 30.06 -19.60 28.51
CA GLY A 495 30.15 -21.04 28.79
C GLY A 495 28.80 -21.77 28.69
N ALA A 496 28.39 -22.38 29.79
CA ALA A 496 27.20 -23.19 29.92
C ALA A 496 25.87 -22.42 29.71
N GLY A 497 25.88 -21.08 29.80
CA GLY A 497 24.70 -20.26 29.52
C GLY A 497 24.49 -19.94 28.03
N LYS A 498 25.45 -20.28 27.16
CA LYS A 498 25.38 -20.00 25.72
C LYS A 498 24.24 -20.79 25.08
N PHE A 499 23.36 -20.09 24.37
CA PHE A 499 22.20 -20.70 23.69
C PHE A 499 22.11 -20.24 22.23
N GLU A 500 22.03 -21.20 21.32
CA GLU A 500 22.03 -21.05 19.86
C GLU A 500 20.85 -21.82 19.24
N PRO A 501 20.48 -21.57 17.96
CA PRO A 501 19.37 -22.28 17.30
C PRO A 501 19.46 -23.82 17.37
N GLU A 502 20.67 -24.37 17.43
CA GLU A 502 20.91 -25.81 17.53
C GLU A 502 20.46 -26.41 18.86
N ASN A 503 20.28 -25.59 19.90
CA ASN A 503 19.75 -26.03 21.18
C ASN A 503 18.23 -26.22 21.14
N ILE A 504 17.54 -25.57 20.19
CA ILE A 504 16.07 -25.56 20.12
C ILE A 504 15.54 -26.92 19.67
N ASP A 505 14.71 -27.54 20.51
CA ASP A 505 13.85 -28.64 20.08
C ASP A 505 12.68 -28.09 19.26
N PRO A 506 12.59 -28.42 17.94
CA PRO A 506 11.57 -27.89 17.05
C PRO A 506 10.14 -28.35 17.38
N THR A 507 9.99 -29.36 18.25
CA THR A 507 8.69 -29.88 18.71
C THR A 507 8.26 -29.30 20.05
N LEU A 508 9.13 -28.54 20.72
CA LEU A 508 8.85 -27.98 22.05
C LEU A 508 7.70 -26.96 22.02
N CYS A 509 7.64 -26.16 20.94
CA CYS A 509 6.72 -25.05 20.80
C CYS A 509 5.98 -25.12 19.46
N THR A 510 4.77 -24.57 19.42
CA THR A 510 4.00 -24.42 18.16
C THR A 510 4.42 -23.19 17.37
N HIS A 511 4.86 -22.15 18.07
CA HIS A 511 5.33 -20.88 17.51
C HIS A 511 6.65 -20.52 18.17
N LEU A 512 7.62 -20.10 17.36
CA LEU A 512 8.91 -19.59 17.81
C LEU A 512 9.03 -18.12 17.37
N VAL A 513 9.27 -17.24 18.32
CA VAL A 513 9.38 -15.79 18.11
C VAL A 513 10.84 -15.37 18.29
N TYR A 514 11.47 -14.89 17.23
CA TYR A 514 12.87 -14.42 17.27
C TYR A 514 12.92 -12.96 17.73
N ALA A 515 13.50 -12.73 18.91
CA ALA A 515 13.56 -11.44 19.60
C ALA A 515 14.99 -10.88 19.63
N PHE A 516 15.23 -9.61 19.30
CA PHE A 516 14.36 -8.66 18.61
C PHE A 516 15.12 -8.08 17.41
N THR A 517 14.36 -7.67 16.39
CA THR A 517 14.87 -6.77 15.37
C THR A 517 14.57 -5.31 15.73
N GLY A 518 15.49 -4.43 15.37
CA GLY A 518 15.35 -2.99 15.58
C GLY A 518 14.61 -2.29 14.44
N LEU A 519 14.53 -0.96 14.54
CA LEU A 519 14.11 -0.12 13.44
C LEU A 519 15.26 0.81 13.02
N LYS A 520 15.52 0.87 11.71
CA LYS A 520 16.47 1.79 11.07
C LYS A 520 15.74 2.52 9.95
N ASP A 521 15.79 3.86 9.99
CA ASP A 521 15.05 4.72 9.04
C ASP A 521 13.56 4.37 8.91
N HIS A 522 12.94 4.02 10.06
CA HIS A 522 11.54 3.58 10.17
C HIS A 522 11.21 2.28 9.42
N LYS A 523 12.20 1.47 9.03
CA LYS A 523 12.04 0.11 8.50
C LYS A 523 12.69 -0.90 9.44
N LEU A 524 12.44 -2.20 9.24
CA LEU A 524 13.17 -3.25 9.96
C LEU A 524 14.68 -3.09 9.74
N ASP A 525 15.47 -3.20 10.79
CA ASP A 525 16.94 -3.10 10.70
C ASP A 525 17.55 -4.42 10.20
N GLU A 526 17.31 -4.72 8.92
CA GLU A 526 17.74 -5.95 8.25
C GLU A 526 19.26 -6.17 8.34
N ASP A 527 20.05 -5.08 8.33
CA ASP A 527 21.52 -5.11 8.38
C ASP A 527 22.05 -5.62 9.73
N SER A 528 21.24 -5.49 10.79
CA SER A 528 21.62 -5.92 12.14
C SER A 528 21.39 -7.42 12.39
N GLU A 529 20.76 -8.11 11.44
CA GLU A 529 20.43 -9.53 11.57
C GLU A 529 21.49 -10.43 10.96
N ASP A 530 21.81 -11.52 11.68
CA ASP A 530 22.74 -12.54 11.20
C ASP A 530 22.01 -13.52 10.25
N PRO A 531 22.33 -13.55 8.95
CA PRO A 531 21.67 -14.43 8.00
C PRO A 531 21.84 -15.91 8.32
N ALA A 532 22.94 -16.30 8.99
CA ALA A 532 23.19 -17.69 9.37
C ALA A 532 22.23 -18.14 10.48
N ILE A 533 21.98 -17.29 11.47
CA ILE A 533 21.01 -17.56 12.55
C ILE A 533 19.60 -17.67 11.98
N LEU A 534 19.20 -16.72 11.13
CA LEU A 534 17.88 -16.75 10.48
C LEU A 534 17.68 -18.02 9.65
N ALA A 535 18.70 -18.43 8.89
CA ALA A 535 18.66 -19.67 8.11
C ALA A 535 18.59 -20.91 9.01
N SER A 536 19.34 -20.97 10.12
CA SER A 536 19.26 -22.08 11.08
C SER A 536 17.88 -22.20 11.73
N LEU A 537 17.21 -21.08 12.03
CA LEU A 537 15.85 -21.09 12.55
C LEU A 537 14.85 -21.64 11.53
N VAL A 538 14.95 -21.23 10.26
CA VAL A 538 14.07 -21.74 9.19
C VAL A 538 14.25 -23.25 8.99
N LYS A 539 15.47 -23.77 9.13
CA LYS A 539 15.75 -25.22 9.05
C LYS A 539 15.04 -26.04 10.14
N LEU A 540 14.64 -25.44 11.26
CA LEU A 540 13.83 -26.15 12.27
C LEU A 540 12.51 -26.68 11.67
N LYS A 541 11.98 -26.00 10.64
CA LYS A 541 10.76 -26.42 9.93
C LYS A 541 10.95 -27.70 9.10
N GLU A 542 12.17 -28.11 8.79
CA GLU A 542 12.43 -29.41 8.15
C GLU A 542 12.14 -30.57 9.11
N LYS A 543 12.32 -30.35 10.41
CA LYS A 543 12.01 -31.33 11.48
C LYS A 543 10.57 -31.22 11.98
N ASN A 544 9.99 -30.02 11.95
CA ASN A 544 8.60 -29.77 12.29
C ASN A 544 7.95 -28.78 11.30
N PRO A 545 7.33 -29.27 10.20
CA PRO A 545 6.72 -28.42 9.18
C PRO A 545 5.59 -27.51 9.70
N ASP A 546 4.97 -27.86 10.82
CA ASP A 546 3.86 -27.11 11.41
C ASP A 546 4.33 -25.91 12.24
N LEU A 547 5.59 -25.90 12.68
CA LEU A 547 6.21 -24.81 13.44
C LEU A 547 6.07 -23.47 12.71
N LYS A 548 5.55 -22.46 13.42
CA LYS A 548 5.45 -21.09 12.92
C LYS A 548 6.59 -20.22 13.44
N LEU A 549 7.28 -19.53 12.54
CA LEU A 549 8.37 -18.62 12.89
C LEU A 549 7.91 -17.17 12.75
N LEU A 550 8.02 -16.39 13.83
CA LEU A 550 7.69 -14.96 13.82
C LEU A 550 8.92 -14.13 14.16
N LEU A 551 9.01 -12.96 13.54
CA LEU A 551 10.04 -11.96 13.83
C LEU A 551 9.45 -10.94 14.80
N ALA A 552 10.05 -10.76 15.97
CA ALA A 552 9.62 -9.71 16.90
C ALA A 552 10.39 -8.41 16.66
N VAL A 553 9.67 -7.29 16.57
CA VAL A 553 10.25 -5.94 16.45
C VAL A 553 9.91 -5.10 17.67
N GLY A 554 10.91 -4.37 18.18
CA GLY A 554 10.79 -3.56 19.39
C GLY A 554 11.40 -4.22 20.63
N GLY A 555 10.61 -4.30 21.70
CA GLY A 555 11.05 -4.76 23.01
C GLY A 555 11.70 -3.66 23.86
N TRP A 556 11.84 -3.92 25.15
CA TRP A 556 12.42 -3.00 26.13
C TRP A 556 13.77 -2.39 25.71
N MET A 557 14.63 -3.15 25.01
CA MET A 557 15.95 -2.67 24.54
C MET A 557 15.85 -1.54 23.50
N VAL A 558 14.78 -1.53 22.72
CA VAL A 558 14.51 -0.52 21.68
C VAL A 558 13.74 0.67 22.26
N GLY A 559 12.93 0.40 23.29
CA GLY A 559 12.06 1.38 23.94
C GLY A 559 10.91 1.88 23.03
N PRO A 560 10.11 2.84 23.49
CA PRO A 560 8.90 3.26 22.79
C PRO A 560 9.15 4.22 21.62
N ALA A 561 10.30 4.92 21.62
CA ALA A 561 10.54 6.04 20.72
C ALA A 561 10.56 5.66 19.22
N PRO A 562 11.19 4.55 18.80
CA PRO A 562 11.25 4.19 17.37
C PRO A 562 9.87 3.86 16.77
N LEU A 563 9.03 3.10 17.49
CA LEU A 563 7.67 2.78 17.06
C LEU A 563 6.74 3.99 17.12
N LYS A 564 6.95 4.90 18.07
CA LYS A 564 6.28 6.21 18.08
C LYS A 564 6.62 7.03 16.84
N ALA A 565 7.91 7.19 16.54
CA ALA A 565 8.36 7.94 15.37
C ALA A 565 7.90 7.32 14.05
N LEU A 566 7.86 6.00 13.96
CA LEU A 566 7.28 5.27 12.83
C LEU A 566 5.80 5.65 12.64
N THR A 567 5.03 5.66 13.73
CA THR A 567 3.58 5.84 13.65
C THR A 567 3.12 7.30 13.57
N GLU A 568 4.01 8.27 13.68
CA GLU A 568 3.69 9.69 13.48
C GLU A 568 3.33 10.06 12.03
N ASN A 569 3.71 9.25 11.05
CA ASN A 569 3.47 9.52 9.64
C ASN A 569 3.00 8.26 8.90
N VAL A 570 1.84 8.33 8.25
CA VAL A 570 1.25 7.23 7.47
C VAL A 570 2.21 6.74 6.38
N TYR A 571 2.97 7.62 5.72
CA TYR A 571 3.97 7.20 4.74
C TYR A 571 5.04 6.28 5.34
N ARG A 572 5.48 6.55 6.58
CA ARG A 572 6.45 5.71 7.29
C ARG A 572 5.81 4.37 7.66
N GLN A 573 4.58 4.36 8.18
CA GLN A 573 3.83 3.13 8.52
C GLN A 573 3.65 2.22 7.31
N THR A 574 3.25 2.79 6.17
CA THR A 574 3.08 2.02 4.95
C THR A 574 4.41 1.51 4.41
N SER A 575 5.43 2.35 4.35
CA SER A 575 6.79 1.96 3.95
C SER A 575 7.31 0.79 4.80
N PHE A 576 7.15 0.87 6.12
CA PHE A 576 7.48 -0.20 7.06
C PHE A 576 6.70 -1.48 6.78
N THR A 577 5.39 -1.39 6.58
CA THR A 577 4.52 -2.54 6.33
C THR A 577 4.95 -3.32 5.09
N PHE A 578 5.19 -2.63 3.97
CA PHE A 578 5.58 -3.29 2.72
C PHE A 578 7.01 -3.84 2.76
N SER A 579 7.97 -3.11 3.34
CA SER A 579 9.33 -3.64 3.51
C SER A 579 9.33 -4.86 4.45
N THR A 580 8.50 -4.85 5.48
CA THR A 580 8.35 -5.99 6.40
C THR A 580 7.84 -7.23 5.70
N ILE A 581 6.79 -7.11 4.86
CA ILE A 581 6.29 -8.24 4.05
C ILE A 581 7.40 -8.79 3.16
N GLU A 582 8.11 -7.91 2.45
CA GLU A 582 9.20 -8.31 1.55
C GLU A 582 10.31 -9.05 2.30
N PHE A 583 10.72 -8.53 3.45
CA PHE A 583 11.74 -9.13 4.29
C PHE A 583 11.31 -10.50 4.85
N LEU A 584 10.14 -10.59 5.49
CA LEU A 584 9.62 -11.84 6.06
C LEU A 584 9.53 -12.95 5.01
N ARG A 585 9.03 -12.62 3.81
CA ARG A 585 8.97 -13.57 2.69
C ARG A 585 10.35 -13.96 2.17
N LYS A 586 11.31 -13.04 2.14
CA LYS A 586 12.71 -13.29 1.74
C LYS A 586 13.39 -14.26 2.70
N ILE A 587 13.18 -14.10 4.01
CA ILE A 587 13.81 -14.94 5.03
C ILE A 587 13.01 -16.20 5.38
N GLY A 588 11.80 -16.38 4.82
CA GLY A 588 11.00 -17.60 5.05
C GLY A 588 10.25 -17.65 6.38
N PHE A 589 10.02 -16.50 7.01
CA PHE A 589 9.26 -16.38 8.25
C PHE A 589 7.74 -16.37 7.98
N ASP A 590 6.97 -16.83 8.97
CA ASP A 590 5.53 -17.00 8.90
C ASP A 590 4.75 -15.79 9.43
N GLY A 591 5.39 -14.84 10.12
CA GLY A 591 4.70 -13.67 10.65
C GLY A 591 5.57 -12.64 11.37
N LEU A 592 4.89 -11.63 11.91
CA LEU A 592 5.46 -10.52 12.65
C LEU A 592 4.84 -10.45 14.05
N ASP A 593 5.66 -10.21 15.06
CA ASP A 593 5.25 -9.90 16.43
C ASP A 593 5.64 -8.46 16.76
N LEU A 594 4.67 -7.60 17.11
CA LEU A 594 4.96 -6.22 17.55
C LEU A 594 5.10 -6.15 19.06
N CYS A 595 6.26 -5.70 19.54
CA CYS A 595 6.50 -5.44 20.96
C CYS A 595 6.76 -3.94 21.19
N TRP A 596 5.68 -3.14 21.25
CA TRP A 596 5.78 -1.73 21.63
C TRP A 596 5.69 -1.60 23.15
N GLU A 597 6.80 -1.25 23.81
CA GLU A 597 6.87 -1.05 25.25
C GLU A 597 7.08 0.42 25.65
N PHE A 598 6.04 1.21 25.95
CA PHE A 598 4.61 0.98 25.68
C PHE A 598 4.01 2.23 25.01
N PRO A 599 2.99 2.10 24.15
CA PRO A 599 2.24 3.23 23.64
C PRO A 599 1.54 3.93 24.82
N ARG A 600 1.58 5.27 24.88
CA ARG A 600 0.99 6.03 25.99
C ARG A 600 0.16 7.20 25.51
N GLY A 601 -1.09 7.25 25.96
CA GLY A 601 -2.04 8.31 25.67
C GLY A 601 -2.88 8.05 24.43
N PRO A 602 -3.91 8.89 24.19
CA PRO A 602 -4.90 8.66 23.14
C PRO A 602 -4.30 8.63 21.74
N ASP A 603 -3.27 9.46 21.49
CA ASP A 603 -2.62 9.52 20.18
C ASP A 603 -1.85 8.25 19.85
N ASP A 604 -0.99 7.79 20.76
CA ASP A 604 -0.21 6.55 20.57
C ASP A 604 -1.15 5.34 20.49
N LYS A 605 -2.26 5.33 21.25
CA LYS A 605 -3.30 4.31 21.18
C LYS A 605 -3.95 4.21 19.79
N ALA A 606 -4.38 5.35 19.23
CA ALA A 606 -4.97 5.38 17.89
C ALA A 606 -3.96 4.99 16.81
N LYS A 607 -2.71 5.47 16.94
CA LYS A 607 -1.60 5.20 16.03
C LYS A 607 -1.18 3.73 16.01
N PHE A 608 -1.06 3.10 17.18
CA PHE A 608 -0.74 1.67 17.28
C PHE A 608 -1.85 0.81 16.64
N THR A 609 -3.11 1.16 16.91
CA THR A 609 -4.26 0.50 16.29
C THR A 609 -4.25 0.66 14.76
N GLY A 610 -3.91 1.85 14.25
CA GLY A 610 -3.76 2.12 12.82
C GLY A 610 -2.69 1.25 12.17
N LEU A 611 -1.52 1.13 12.80
CA LEU A 611 -0.42 0.28 12.31
C LEU A 611 -0.82 -1.20 12.27
N ILE A 612 -1.46 -1.72 13.33
CA ILE A 612 -1.93 -3.11 13.40
C ILE A 612 -2.96 -3.40 12.32
N LYS A 613 -3.91 -2.48 12.10
CA LYS A 613 -4.89 -2.58 11.02
C LYS A 613 -4.21 -2.62 9.65
N GLU A 614 -3.27 -1.72 9.39
CA GLU A 614 -2.56 -1.65 8.12
C GLU A 614 -1.77 -2.93 7.83
N LEU A 615 -1.01 -3.44 8.81
CA LEU A 615 -0.28 -4.70 8.70
C LEU A 615 -1.22 -5.85 8.38
N ARG A 616 -2.37 -5.94 9.07
CA ARG A 616 -3.35 -7.00 8.85
C ARG A 616 -3.93 -6.96 7.44
N GLU A 617 -4.40 -5.81 7.00
CA GLU A 617 -4.98 -5.63 5.66
C GLU A 617 -3.94 -5.90 4.57
N ALA A 618 -2.69 -5.47 4.77
CA ALA A 618 -1.60 -5.72 3.84
C ALA A 618 -1.21 -7.21 3.78
N PHE A 619 -1.17 -7.91 4.91
CA PHE A 619 -0.90 -9.35 4.96
C PHE A 619 -2.01 -10.15 4.25
N GLU A 620 -3.28 -9.78 4.44
CA GLU A 620 -4.40 -10.39 3.71
C GLU A 620 -4.35 -10.12 2.21
N GLY A 621 -4.05 -8.87 1.82
CA GLY A 621 -3.90 -8.48 0.42
C GLY A 621 -2.76 -9.22 -0.28
N GLU A 622 -1.60 -9.34 0.37
CA GLU A 622 -0.46 -10.09 -0.15
C GLU A 622 -0.79 -11.56 -0.33
N ALA A 623 -1.43 -12.20 0.66
CA ALA A 623 -1.80 -13.61 0.60
C ALA A 623 -2.73 -13.92 -0.57
N LYS A 624 -3.74 -13.06 -0.78
CA LYS A 624 -4.67 -13.16 -1.91
C LYS A 624 -3.94 -13.03 -3.25
N GLY A 625 -3.01 -12.08 -3.36
CA GLY A 625 -2.25 -11.82 -4.57
C GLY A 625 -1.19 -12.88 -4.90
N SER A 626 -0.47 -13.37 -3.89
CA SER A 626 0.62 -14.34 -4.04
C SER A 626 0.16 -15.79 -4.00
N LYS A 627 -1.08 -16.05 -3.56
CA LYS A 627 -1.63 -17.39 -3.26
C LYS A 627 -0.84 -18.15 -2.19
N LYS A 628 -0.06 -17.45 -1.36
CA LYS A 628 0.61 -18.02 -0.19
C LYS A 628 -0.29 -17.95 1.03
N SER A 629 0.04 -18.73 2.06
CA SER A 629 -0.57 -18.56 3.39
C SER A 629 -0.33 -17.15 3.91
N ARG A 630 -1.35 -16.55 4.52
CA ARG A 630 -1.24 -15.21 5.12
C ARG A 630 -0.18 -15.20 6.23
N LEU A 631 0.63 -14.14 6.26
CA LEU A 631 1.54 -13.89 7.37
C LEU A 631 0.75 -13.70 8.68
N LEU A 632 1.24 -14.28 9.77
CA LEU A 632 0.69 -14.10 11.11
C LEU A 632 1.05 -12.72 11.65
N LEU A 633 0.15 -12.13 12.42
CA LEU A 633 0.36 -10.87 13.12
C LEU A 633 0.01 -11.03 14.60
N SER A 634 1.00 -10.93 15.48
CA SER A 634 0.82 -10.95 16.93
C SER A 634 1.39 -9.70 17.59
N ALA A 635 1.13 -9.55 18.88
CA ALA A 635 1.77 -8.53 19.69
C ALA A 635 2.08 -9.06 21.10
N ALA A 636 3.24 -8.67 21.63
CA ALA A 636 3.54 -8.76 23.06
C ALA A 636 2.93 -7.55 23.77
N VAL A 637 2.11 -7.80 24.79
CA VAL A 637 1.28 -6.77 25.43
C VAL A 637 1.40 -6.81 26.96
N PRO A 638 1.26 -5.66 27.65
CA PRO A 638 1.53 -5.58 29.09
C PRO A 638 0.49 -6.27 29.96
N ALA A 639 0.93 -6.70 31.14
CA ALA A 639 0.05 -7.09 32.24
C ALA A 639 -0.52 -5.89 33.04
N SER A 640 0.10 -4.70 32.92
CA SER A 640 -0.33 -3.50 33.63
C SER A 640 -1.67 -2.96 33.11
N PHE A 641 -2.69 -2.94 33.97
CA PHE A 641 -4.01 -2.39 33.65
C PHE A 641 -3.97 -0.90 33.28
N GLU A 642 -3.02 -0.15 33.84
CA GLU A 642 -2.81 1.26 33.50
C GLU A 642 -2.27 1.42 32.08
N ALA A 643 -1.28 0.59 31.70
CA ALA A 643 -0.73 0.59 30.35
C ALA A 643 -1.80 0.18 29.32
N VAL A 644 -2.59 -0.85 29.61
CA VAL A 644 -3.71 -1.29 28.78
C VAL A 644 -4.69 -0.13 28.55
N ALA A 645 -5.12 0.55 29.62
CA ALA A 645 -6.06 1.66 29.53
C ALA A 645 -5.48 2.86 28.74
N ALA A 646 -4.19 3.15 28.93
CA ALA A 646 -3.52 4.30 28.33
C ALA A 646 -3.19 4.14 26.84
N GLY A 647 -2.86 2.91 26.40
CA GLY A 647 -2.19 2.67 25.13
C GLY A 647 -2.88 1.73 24.15
N TYR A 648 -3.90 0.98 24.57
CA TYR A 648 -4.42 -0.14 23.77
C TYR A 648 -5.93 -0.02 23.52
N ASP A 649 -6.32 -0.11 22.24
CA ASP A 649 -7.71 -0.27 21.81
C ASP A 649 -8.02 -1.76 21.67
N VAL A 650 -8.27 -2.41 22.80
CA VAL A 650 -8.37 -3.87 22.89
C VAL A 650 -9.40 -4.46 21.92
N PRO A 651 -10.62 -3.91 21.75
CA PRO A 651 -11.58 -4.44 20.76
C PRO A 651 -11.05 -4.38 19.32
N GLN A 652 -10.37 -3.29 18.93
CA GLN A 652 -9.80 -3.18 17.59
C GLN A 652 -8.62 -4.13 17.40
N LEU A 653 -7.71 -4.20 18.38
CA LEU A 653 -6.58 -5.14 18.34
C LEU A 653 -7.06 -6.59 18.24
N ASN A 654 -8.12 -6.95 18.96
CA ASN A 654 -8.74 -8.27 18.90
C ASN A 654 -9.24 -8.63 17.50
N ASN A 655 -9.65 -7.66 16.68
CA ASN A 655 -10.10 -7.93 15.30
C ASN A 655 -8.93 -8.23 14.36
N PHE A 656 -7.79 -7.56 14.55
CA PHE A 656 -6.69 -7.56 13.58
C PHE A 656 -5.56 -8.54 13.92
N LEU A 657 -5.28 -8.74 15.22
CA LEU A 657 -4.25 -9.68 15.68
C LEU A 657 -4.75 -11.12 15.59
N ASP A 658 -3.84 -12.03 15.27
CA ASP A 658 -4.08 -13.47 15.33
C ASP A 658 -4.06 -13.97 16.79
N TYR A 659 -3.17 -13.40 17.61
CA TYR A 659 -3.14 -13.57 19.07
C TYR A 659 -2.34 -12.45 19.76
N MET A 660 -2.50 -12.33 21.07
CA MET A 660 -1.81 -11.39 21.96
C MET A 660 -1.08 -12.17 23.06
N SER A 661 0.22 -11.98 23.16
CA SER A 661 1.08 -12.55 24.20
C SER A 661 1.10 -11.61 25.40
N VAL A 662 0.33 -11.92 26.45
CA VAL A 662 0.25 -11.07 27.66
C VAL A 662 1.42 -11.37 28.56
N MET A 663 2.26 -10.37 28.83
CA MET A 663 3.48 -10.49 29.65
C MET A 663 3.15 -10.52 31.14
N THR A 664 2.56 -11.61 31.62
CA THR A 664 2.10 -11.82 33.00
C THR A 664 3.21 -12.22 33.96
N TYR A 665 4.26 -11.42 33.97
CA TYR A 665 5.45 -11.50 34.82
C TYR A 665 6.01 -10.09 35.00
N ASP A 666 7.11 -9.94 35.73
CA ASP A 666 7.66 -8.64 36.13
C ASP A 666 6.68 -7.78 36.94
N PHE A 667 5.82 -8.43 37.73
CA PHE A 667 4.93 -7.72 38.64
C PHE A 667 5.68 -7.02 39.78
N HIS A 668 6.72 -7.70 40.28
CA HIS A 668 7.57 -7.24 41.36
C HIS A 668 9.04 -7.45 41.01
N GLY A 669 9.91 -6.57 41.50
CA GLY A 669 11.33 -6.61 41.19
C GLY A 669 12.14 -5.59 41.97
N ASP A 670 13.42 -5.49 41.67
CA ASP A 670 14.40 -4.72 42.44
C ASP A 670 14.24 -3.19 42.37
N TRP A 671 13.25 -2.71 41.62
CA TRP A 671 12.75 -1.34 41.66
C TRP A 671 11.87 -1.06 42.90
N GLU A 672 11.49 -2.09 43.67
CA GLU A 672 10.73 -1.99 44.92
C GLU A 672 11.63 -2.08 46.16
N HIS A 673 11.11 -1.63 47.31
CA HIS A 673 11.81 -1.68 48.60
C HIS A 673 11.40 -2.88 49.48
N ALA A 674 10.62 -3.79 48.93
CA ALA A 674 10.19 -5.02 49.60
C ALA A 674 10.20 -6.15 48.58
N VAL A 675 10.45 -7.37 49.04
CA VAL A 675 10.43 -8.54 48.16
C VAL A 675 9.01 -8.84 47.71
N GLY A 676 8.85 -9.13 46.42
CA GLY A 676 7.59 -9.53 45.82
C GLY A 676 7.84 -10.57 44.74
N HIS A 677 6.84 -11.41 44.49
CA HIS A 677 6.98 -12.50 43.54
C HIS A 677 6.96 -12.01 42.07
N ASN A 678 7.80 -12.57 41.20
CA ASN A 678 7.89 -12.16 39.78
C ASN A 678 6.56 -12.33 39.02
N SER A 679 5.90 -13.47 39.19
CA SER A 679 4.69 -13.87 38.45
C SER A 679 3.67 -14.60 39.34
N PRO A 680 3.10 -13.95 40.38
CA PRO A 680 2.11 -14.60 41.23
C PRO A 680 0.81 -14.86 40.45
N LEU A 681 0.21 -16.05 40.62
CA LEU A 681 -1.04 -16.38 39.93
C LEU A 681 -2.22 -15.59 40.52
N PHE A 682 -2.26 -15.53 41.85
CA PHE A 682 -3.31 -14.86 42.65
C PHE A 682 -2.69 -13.86 43.64
N PRO A 683 -3.48 -12.93 44.20
CA PRO A 683 -2.97 -11.95 45.15
C PRO A 683 -2.82 -12.55 46.54
N LEU A 684 -1.99 -11.91 47.38
CA LEU A 684 -2.02 -12.17 48.82
C LEU A 684 -3.35 -11.66 49.40
N ASN A 685 -3.88 -12.37 50.40
CA ASN A 685 -5.04 -11.98 51.21
C ASN A 685 -4.84 -10.60 51.87
N SER A 686 -3.61 -10.31 52.27
CA SER A 686 -3.21 -9.04 52.88
C SER A 686 -3.01 -7.90 51.86
N ALA A 687 -2.96 -8.21 50.56
CA ALA A 687 -2.76 -7.20 49.52
C ALA A 687 -3.98 -6.28 49.40
N THR A 688 -3.72 -4.98 49.23
CA THR A 688 -4.78 -3.98 49.07
C THR A 688 -4.54 -3.10 47.84
N GLY A 689 -5.63 -2.53 47.30
CA GLY A 689 -5.58 -1.52 46.26
C GLY A 689 -4.84 -1.96 44.99
N TYR A 690 -3.71 -1.33 44.72
CA TYR A 690 -2.90 -1.56 43.53
C TYR A 690 -2.24 -2.96 43.52
N HIS A 691 -1.67 -3.41 44.64
CA HIS A 691 -0.93 -4.67 44.72
C HIS A 691 -1.82 -5.89 44.48
N LYS A 692 -3.11 -5.82 44.85
CA LYS A 692 -4.08 -6.90 44.62
C LYS A 692 -4.35 -7.15 43.12
N LYS A 693 -3.94 -6.22 42.23
CA LYS A 693 -4.12 -6.30 40.77
C LYS A 693 -2.88 -6.80 40.03
N LEU A 694 -1.76 -7.02 40.73
CA LEU A 694 -0.47 -7.40 40.14
C LEU A 694 -0.31 -8.92 40.08
N THR A 695 -1.22 -9.58 39.35
CA THR A 695 -1.29 -11.05 39.29
C THR A 695 -1.59 -11.53 37.88
N VAL A 696 -1.21 -12.77 37.57
CA VAL A 696 -1.53 -13.39 36.27
C VAL A 696 -3.04 -13.38 36.03
N ASP A 697 -3.84 -13.78 37.03
CA ASP A 697 -5.30 -13.85 36.89
C ASP A 697 -5.93 -12.49 36.57
N PHE A 698 -5.56 -11.46 37.34
CA PHE A 698 -6.13 -10.12 37.17
C PHE A 698 -5.75 -9.55 35.80
N SER A 699 -4.47 -9.63 35.43
CA SER A 699 -3.96 -9.01 34.22
C SER A 699 -4.58 -9.59 32.95
N VAL A 700 -4.70 -10.93 32.83
CA VAL A 700 -5.34 -11.54 31.65
C VAL A 700 -6.84 -11.26 31.64
N SER A 701 -7.49 -11.31 32.82
CA SER A 701 -8.92 -10.98 32.94
C SER A 701 -9.22 -9.53 32.55
N GLU A 702 -8.30 -8.60 32.83
CA GLU A 702 -8.46 -7.20 32.42
C GLU A 702 -8.48 -7.05 30.89
N TRP A 703 -7.65 -7.80 30.15
CA TRP A 703 -7.72 -7.84 28.70
C TRP A 703 -9.09 -8.32 28.20
N VAL A 704 -9.65 -9.36 28.84
CA VAL A 704 -11.01 -9.84 28.52
C VAL A 704 -12.06 -8.77 28.83
N ASN A 705 -11.99 -8.13 30.00
CA ASN A 705 -12.91 -7.06 30.40
C ASN A 705 -12.87 -5.86 29.44
N LYS A 706 -11.72 -5.62 28.80
CA LYS A 706 -11.55 -4.58 27.78
C LYS A 706 -11.98 -5.01 26.37
N GLY A 707 -12.35 -6.27 26.17
CA GLY A 707 -12.94 -6.78 24.93
C GLY A 707 -12.07 -7.75 24.13
N ALA A 708 -10.99 -8.28 24.71
CA ALA A 708 -10.23 -9.36 24.08
C ALA A 708 -10.96 -10.70 24.20
N SER A 709 -10.90 -11.51 23.15
CA SER A 709 -11.43 -12.87 23.17
C SER A 709 -10.41 -13.83 23.76
N LYS A 710 -10.85 -14.76 24.61
CA LYS A 710 -9.95 -15.68 25.34
C LYS A 710 -9.14 -16.58 24.38
N GLU A 711 -9.73 -16.94 23.24
CA GLU A 711 -9.12 -17.69 22.15
C GLU A 711 -7.98 -16.95 21.40
N LYS A 712 -7.77 -15.66 21.70
CA LYS A 712 -6.65 -14.86 21.21
C LYS A 712 -5.66 -14.44 22.29
N LEU A 713 -5.92 -14.73 23.56
CA LEU A 713 -5.00 -14.42 24.66
C LEU A 713 -4.09 -15.60 24.94
N VAL A 714 -2.79 -15.35 24.90
CA VAL A 714 -1.73 -16.31 25.23
C VAL A 714 -1.06 -15.81 26.51
N VAL A 715 -1.03 -16.64 27.57
CA VAL A 715 -0.60 -16.22 28.91
C VAL A 715 0.90 -16.39 29.08
N GLY A 716 1.59 -15.34 29.50
CA GLY A 716 3.05 -15.32 29.69
C GLY A 716 3.51 -16.05 30.95
N LEU A 717 4.43 -16.98 30.78
CA LEU A 717 5.11 -17.70 31.85
C LEU A 717 6.62 -17.40 31.80
N PRO A 718 7.22 -16.89 32.88
CA PRO A 718 8.64 -16.60 32.93
C PRO A 718 9.44 -17.86 33.27
N THR A 719 10.55 -18.10 32.56
CA THR A 719 11.55 -19.12 32.90
C THR A 719 12.72 -18.52 33.68
N TYR A 720 12.44 -17.48 34.45
CA TYR A 720 13.39 -16.71 35.26
C TYR A 720 12.72 -16.21 36.54
N GLY A 721 13.53 -15.80 37.51
CA GLY A 721 13.11 -15.17 38.75
C GLY A 721 13.64 -13.75 38.90
N ARG A 722 12.90 -12.93 39.63
CA ARG A 722 13.34 -11.61 40.10
C ARG A 722 13.95 -11.75 41.48
N THR A 723 15.12 -11.12 41.70
CA THR A 723 15.92 -11.33 42.91
C THR A 723 16.15 -10.06 43.71
N PHE A 724 16.34 -10.23 45.01
CA PHE A 724 16.51 -9.14 45.96
C PHE A 724 17.63 -9.47 46.95
N THR A 725 18.30 -8.42 47.42
CA THR A 725 19.10 -8.47 48.64
C THR A 725 18.23 -7.94 49.78
N LEU A 726 17.94 -8.81 50.75
CA LEU A 726 17.15 -8.51 51.95
C LEU A 726 17.88 -7.51 52.85
N GLN A 727 17.11 -6.65 53.52
CA GLN A 727 17.66 -5.78 54.57
C GLN A 727 18.09 -6.60 55.80
N SER A 728 17.41 -7.71 56.07
CA SER A 728 17.73 -8.65 57.15
C SER A 728 17.50 -10.08 56.68
N SER A 729 18.51 -10.94 56.84
CA SER A 729 18.45 -12.37 56.51
C SER A 729 17.41 -13.16 57.31
N ASN A 730 16.86 -12.57 58.37
CA ASN A 730 15.84 -13.20 59.23
C ASN A 730 14.41 -12.89 58.78
N LEU A 731 14.22 -11.98 57.81
CA LEU A 731 12.92 -11.59 57.28
C LEU A 731 12.85 -12.02 55.81
N THR A 732 12.22 -13.15 55.55
CA THR A 732 12.25 -13.81 54.23
C THR A 732 10.88 -13.98 53.60
N ASP A 733 9.82 -13.64 54.33
CA ASP A 733 8.44 -13.66 53.84
C ASP A 733 8.22 -12.60 52.76
N ILE A 734 7.21 -12.83 51.90
CA ILE A 734 6.82 -11.86 50.88
C ILE A 734 6.41 -10.54 51.56
N GLY A 735 6.94 -9.42 51.05
CA GLY A 735 6.81 -8.10 51.68
C GLY A 735 7.95 -7.74 52.65
N ALA A 736 8.90 -8.64 52.92
CA ALA A 736 10.09 -8.32 53.71
C ALA A 736 10.92 -7.20 53.06
N PRO A 737 11.51 -6.27 53.84
CA PRO A 737 12.28 -5.16 53.30
C PRO A 737 13.51 -5.61 52.49
N ALA A 738 13.70 -5.00 51.32
CA ALA A 738 14.83 -5.24 50.43
C ALA A 738 15.60 -3.94 50.16
N ILE A 739 16.92 -4.04 49.99
CA ILE A 739 17.80 -2.87 49.82
C ILE A 739 18.23 -2.63 48.37
N LYS A 740 18.26 -3.68 47.54
CA LYS A 740 18.64 -3.63 46.11
C LYS A 740 18.34 -4.98 45.45
N GLY A 741 18.59 -5.10 44.15
CA GLY A 741 18.55 -6.37 43.43
C GLY A 741 19.52 -7.40 44.01
N GLY A 742 19.13 -8.68 43.88
CA GLY A 742 19.98 -9.79 44.28
C GLY A 742 21.25 -9.86 43.43
N LEU A 743 22.24 -10.61 43.92
CA LEU A 743 23.53 -10.75 43.24
C LEU A 743 23.35 -11.33 41.83
N PRO A 744 24.13 -10.83 40.85
CA PRO A 744 24.02 -11.30 39.47
C PRO A 744 24.40 -12.78 39.34
N GLY A 745 23.63 -13.51 38.54
CA GLY A 745 23.92 -14.90 38.21
C GLY A 745 25.23 -15.08 37.41
N GLN A 746 25.78 -16.30 37.42
CA GLN A 746 27.03 -16.63 36.74
C GLN A 746 26.95 -16.40 35.22
N PHE A 747 25.77 -16.62 34.63
CA PHE A 747 25.52 -16.67 33.20
C PHE A 747 24.71 -15.48 32.72
N THR A 748 23.61 -15.14 33.40
CA THR A 748 22.79 -13.95 33.08
C THR A 748 23.54 -12.66 33.38
N ARG A 749 24.35 -12.64 34.45
CA ARG A 749 25.20 -11.51 34.86
C ARG A 749 24.44 -10.20 35.08
N GLU A 750 23.17 -10.29 35.45
CA GLU A 750 22.30 -9.15 35.69
C GLU A 750 21.84 -9.15 37.15
N SER A 751 22.04 -8.02 37.83
CA SER A 751 21.58 -7.84 39.22
C SER A 751 20.05 -7.84 39.24
N GLY A 752 19.45 -8.45 40.26
CA GLY A 752 17.98 -8.51 40.38
C GLY A 752 17.31 -9.58 39.50
N PHE A 753 18.07 -10.44 38.84
CA PHE A 753 17.56 -11.37 37.84
C PHE A 753 18.34 -12.69 37.85
N LEU A 754 17.64 -13.84 37.80
CA LEU A 754 18.25 -15.16 37.62
C LEU A 754 17.43 -16.02 36.65
N SER A 755 18.10 -16.69 35.73
CA SER A 755 17.48 -17.76 34.92
C SER A 755 17.08 -18.96 35.79
N PHE A 756 16.14 -19.79 35.33
CA PHE A 756 15.71 -20.97 36.11
C PHE A 756 16.87 -21.91 36.47
N PHE A 757 17.81 -22.14 35.55
CA PHE A 757 18.97 -22.98 35.84
C PHE A 757 19.93 -22.35 36.86
N GLU A 758 20.00 -21.01 36.98
CA GLU A 758 20.76 -20.34 38.04
C GLU A 758 20.04 -20.39 39.40
N VAL A 759 18.69 -20.31 39.40
CA VAL A 759 17.90 -20.56 40.61
C VAL A 759 18.09 -22.01 41.08
N CYS A 760 18.17 -22.96 40.15
CA CYS A 760 18.48 -24.34 40.48
C CYS A 760 19.88 -24.51 41.10
N ASP A 761 20.88 -23.78 40.61
CA ASP A 761 22.21 -23.77 41.23
C ASP A 761 22.17 -23.17 42.65
N LEU A 762 21.36 -22.14 42.89
CA LEU A 762 21.13 -21.58 44.22
C LEU A 762 20.52 -22.63 45.17
N LEU A 763 19.52 -23.39 44.70
CA LEU A 763 18.91 -24.49 45.46
C LEU A 763 19.91 -25.61 45.78
N LYS A 764 20.73 -26.02 44.80
CA LYS A 764 21.81 -27.01 45.00
C LYS A 764 22.85 -26.55 46.03
N GLN A 765 23.02 -25.24 46.19
CA GLN A 765 23.89 -24.64 47.20
C GLN A 765 23.26 -24.56 48.59
N GLY A 766 22.07 -25.14 48.80
CA GLY A 766 21.40 -25.21 50.10
C GLY A 766 20.47 -24.03 50.40
N ALA A 767 19.94 -23.35 49.39
CA ALA A 767 18.88 -22.37 49.60
C ALA A 767 17.58 -23.04 50.08
N THR A 768 16.82 -22.32 50.90
CA THR A 768 15.51 -22.77 51.38
C THR A 768 14.47 -22.45 50.31
N LEU A 769 13.74 -23.47 49.86
CA LEU A 769 12.60 -23.35 48.97
C LEU A 769 11.31 -23.25 49.79
N VAL A 770 10.49 -22.25 49.52
CA VAL A 770 9.19 -22.03 50.16
C VAL A 770 8.11 -21.98 49.08
N TRP A 771 6.96 -22.58 49.37
CA TRP A 771 5.79 -22.52 48.53
C TRP A 771 4.74 -21.60 49.14
N ASP A 772 4.34 -20.56 48.39
CA ASP A 772 3.27 -19.67 48.80
C ASP A 772 1.92 -20.21 48.31
N ASN A 773 1.03 -20.55 49.25
CA ASN A 773 -0.28 -21.13 48.94
C ASN A 773 -1.33 -20.09 48.50
N GLU A 774 -1.12 -18.80 48.77
CA GLU A 774 -2.06 -17.76 48.37
C GLU A 774 -1.83 -17.39 46.91
N GLN A 775 -0.57 -17.19 46.52
CA GLN A 775 -0.15 -16.78 45.18
C GLN A 775 0.11 -17.97 44.23
N MET A 776 0.15 -19.20 44.76
CA MET A 776 0.38 -20.47 44.04
C MET A 776 1.71 -20.53 43.28
N VAL A 777 2.78 -20.08 43.94
CA VAL A 777 4.12 -19.93 43.36
C VAL A 777 5.21 -20.15 44.41
N PRO A 778 6.42 -20.57 44.00
CA PRO A 778 7.54 -20.71 44.92
C PRO A 778 8.36 -19.42 45.08
N TYR A 779 9.07 -19.32 46.18
CA TYR A 779 10.24 -18.45 46.29
C TYR A 779 11.37 -19.19 47.00
N ALA A 780 12.60 -18.75 46.82
CA ALA A 780 13.74 -19.33 47.51
C ALA A 780 14.61 -18.24 48.12
N TYR A 781 15.29 -18.57 49.23
CA TYR A 781 16.23 -17.66 49.84
C TYR A 781 17.44 -18.39 50.43
N LYS A 782 18.56 -17.68 50.47
CA LYS A 782 19.79 -18.12 51.14
C LYS A 782 20.52 -16.89 51.67
N ASP A 783 20.82 -16.89 52.96
CA ASP A 783 21.41 -15.75 53.65
C ASP A 783 20.55 -14.49 53.43
N ASP A 784 21.08 -13.43 52.81
CA ASP A 784 20.35 -12.22 52.46
C ASP A 784 19.84 -12.20 51.01
N GLN A 785 19.98 -13.29 50.25
CA GLN A 785 19.54 -13.37 48.86
C GLN A 785 18.17 -14.03 48.76
N TRP A 786 17.24 -13.39 48.05
CA TRP A 786 15.86 -13.85 47.86
C TRP A 786 15.51 -13.87 46.37
N VAL A 787 14.76 -14.88 45.91
CA VAL A 787 14.28 -15.00 44.53
C VAL A 787 12.83 -15.49 44.47
N GLY A 788 11.98 -14.75 43.77
CA GLY A 788 10.63 -15.16 43.40
C GLY A 788 10.63 -15.62 41.94
N PHE A 789 10.28 -16.88 41.69
CA PHE A 789 10.45 -17.54 40.40
C PHE A 789 9.34 -18.57 40.16
N ASP A 790 9.28 -19.12 38.96
CA ASP A 790 8.37 -20.22 38.65
C ASP A 790 9.10 -21.57 38.58
N ASP A 791 8.44 -22.62 39.07
CA ASP A 791 8.91 -24.01 39.00
C ASP A 791 7.93 -24.90 38.24
N LEU A 792 8.20 -26.21 38.20
CA LEU A 792 7.34 -27.17 37.49
C LEU A 792 5.93 -27.23 38.10
N ARG A 793 5.79 -26.97 39.40
CA ARG A 793 4.51 -27.01 40.10
C ARG A 793 3.69 -25.78 39.72
N SER A 794 4.26 -24.58 39.78
CA SER A 794 3.57 -23.36 39.41
C SER A 794 3.23 -23.32 37.92
N PHE A 795 4.10 -23.82 37.02
CA PHE A 795 3.79 -23.97 35.60
C PHE A 795 2.57 -24.85 35.36
N LYS A 796 2.50 -26.04 35.99
CA LYS A 796 1.34 -26.93 35.88
C LYS A 796 0.07 -26.27 36.40
N ILE A 797 0.12 -25.63 37.57
CA ILE A 797 -1.04 -24.96 38.16
C ILE A 797 -1.53 -23.82 37.26
N LYS A 798 -0.64 -22.99 36.73
CA LYS A 798 -0.99 -21.90 35.80
C LYS A 798 -1.62 -22.45 34.52
N VAL A 799 -1.12 -23.56 33.99
CA VAL A 799 -1.74 -24.21 32.81
C VAL A 799 -3.11 -24.79 33.14
N GLN A 800 -3.29 -25.40 34.31
CA GLN A 800 -4.60 -25.92 34.75
C GLN A 800 -5.63 -24.80 34.91
N TRP A 801 -5.25 -23.71 35.58
CA TRP A 801 -6.06 -22.49 35.68
C TRP A 801 -6.40 -21.95 34.28
N LEU A 802 -5.41 -21.87 33.40
CA LEU A 802 -5.59 -21.39 32.04
C LEU A 802 -6.61 -22.22 31.24
N LYS A 803 -6.52 -23.55 31.35
CA LYS A 803 -7.43 -24.50 30.68
C LYS A 803 -8.85 -24.33 31.16
N GLN A 804 -9.05 -24.19 32.46
CA GLN A 804 -10.36 -23.95 33.07
C GLN A 804 -10.92 -22.58 32.66
N ALA A 805 -10.06 -21.57 32.58
CA ALA A 805 -10.45 -20.23 32.16
C ALA A 805 -10.74 -20.13 30.65
N GLY A 806 -10.20 -21.04 29.84
CA GLY A 806 -10.46 -21.13 28.40
C GLY A 806 -9.54 -20.27 27.52
N TYR A 807 -8.32 -19.93 27.97
CA TYR A 807 -7.39 -19.14 27.16
C TYR A 807 -6.68 -19.98 26.08
N SER A 808 -6.09 -19.30 25.09
CA SER A 808 -5.60 -19.91 23.85
C SER A 808 -4.29 -20.69 23.96
N GLY A 809 -3.59 -20.57 25.08
CA GLY A 809 -2.33 -21.25 25.36
C GLY A 809 -1.35 -20.38 26.12
N ILE A 810 -0.08 -20.74 26.09
CA ILE A 810 1.00 -20.13 26.88
C ILE A 810 2.07 -19.48 26.00
N MET A 811 2.68 -18.43 26.54
CA MET A 811 3.83 -17.75 25.99
C MET A 811 4.99 -17.91 26.97
N ILE A 812 6.18 -18.23 26.48
CA ILE A 812 7.37 -18.45 27.28
C ILE A 812 8.38 -17.32 27.04
N TRP A 813 8.72 -16.59 28.10
CA TRP A 813 9.84 -15.68 28.12
C TRP A 813 10.91 -16.17 29.12
N SER A 814 12.04 -16.72 28.67
CA SER A 814 12.38 -17.11 27.29
C SER A 814 13.02 -18.50 27.28
N ILE A 815 13.03 -19.16 26.12
CA ILE A 815 13.46 -20.57 26.04
C ILE A 815 14.91 -20.80 26.51
N ASP A 816 15.74 -19.78 26.36
CA ASP A 816 17.16 -19.81 26.73
C ASP A 816 17.40 -19.69 28.24
N MET A 817 16.35 -19.44 29.04
CA MET A 817 16.43 -19.31 30.50
C MET A 817 15.88 -20.52 31.25
N ASP A 818 15.18 -21.43 30.55
CA ASP A 818 14.90 -22.77 31.08
C ASP A 818 16.19 -23.62 31.03
N ASP A 819 16.21 -24.76 31.71
CA ASP A 819 17.35 -25.67 31.71
C ASP A 819 17.41 -26.50 30.41
N PHE A 820 17.79 -25.85 29.32
CA PHE A 820 17.93 -26.44 27.98
C PHE A 820 18.99 -27.55 27.88
N ARG A 821 19.82 -27.72 28.91
CA ARG A 821 20.89 -28.74 28.98
C ARG A 821 20.55 -29.91 29.91
N GLY A 822 19.45 -29.84 30.65
CA GLY A 822 19.03 -30.86 31.61
C GLY A 822 19.97 -31.07 32.79
N THR A 823 20.70 -30.03 33.19
CA THR A 823 21.67 -30.08 34.31
C THR A 823 21.03 -29.96 35.69
N CYS A 824 19.81 -29.44 35.77
CA CYS A 824 19.04 -29.29 37.00
C CYS A 824 18.30 -30.59 37.35
N MET A 825 17.51 -31.11 36.41
CA MET A 825 16.56 -32.21 36.66
C MET A 825 16.82 -33.48 35.82
N GLY A 826 17.90 -33.52 35.04
CA GLY A 826 18.29 -34.68 34.23
C GLY A 826 17.63 -34.77 32.85
N PHE A 827 16.84 -33.77 32.45
CA PHE A 827 16.22 -33.67 31.12
C PHE A 827 16.05 -32.21 30.70
N ASN A 828 16.08 -31.96 29.39
CA ASN A 828 16.06 -30.60 28.84
C ASN A 828 14.68 -29.94 28.98
N TYR A 829 14.69 -28.61 29.11
CA TYR A 829 13.50 -27.75 29.14
C TYR A 829 12.43 -28.20 30.15
N PRO A 830 12.78 -28.39 31.44
CA PRO A 830 11.88 -28.97 32.41
C PRO A 830 10.63 -28.13 32.66
N LEU A 831 10.74 -26.80 32.68
CA LEU A 831 9.57 -25.93 32.86
C LEU A 831 8.65 -26.02 31.64
N ILE A 832 9.19 -25.81 30.44
CA ILE A 832 8.39 -25.77 29.22
C ILE A 832 7.75 -27.13 28.93
N ASN A 833 8.47 -28.23 29.13
CA ASN A 833 7.90 -29.58 28.99
C ASN A 833 6.80 -29.85 30.01
N SER A 834 6.94 -29.38 31.26
CA SER A 834 5.87 -29.56 32.26
C SER A 834 4.56 -28.88 31.85
N ALA A 835 4.64 -27.68 31.27
CA ALA A 835 3.48 -26.96 30.77
C ALA A 835 2.94 -27.56 29.46
N LYS A 836 3.82 -28.01 28.56
CA LYS A 836 3.44 -28.69 27.31
C LYS A 836 2.66 -29.98 27.59
N GLU A 837 3.13 -30.81 28.51
CA GLU A 837 2.42 -32.05 28.88
C GLU A 837 1.08 -31.74 29.55
N GLU A 838 0.99 -30.70 30.38
CA GLU A 838 -0.29 -30.29 30.99
C GLU A 838 -1.28 -29.73 29.94
N LEU A 839 -0.79 -29.15 28.83
CA LEU A 839 -1.60 -28.72 27.68
C LEU A 839 -2.00 -29.86 26.73
N ARG A 840 -1.52 -31.08 26.93
CA ARG A 840 -1.79 -32.21 26.04
C ARG A 840 -3.29 -32.51 25.98
N GLY A 841 -3.81 -32.69 24.76
CA GLY A 841 -5.24 -32.91 24.52
C GLY A 841 -6.15 -31.69 24.74
N TYR A 842 -5.62 -30.55 25.21
CA TYR A 842 -6.43 -29.33 25.38
C TYR A 842 -6.90 -28.80 24.02
N ARG A 843 -8.15 -28.34 23.97
CA ARG A 843 -8.78 -27.76 22.78
C ARG A 843 -9.48 -26.46 23.13
N VAL A 844 -9.23 -25.43 22.32
CA VAL A 844 -9.87 -24.12 22.42
C VAL A 844 -10.80 -23.95 21.22
N ALA A 845 -12.06 -23.62 21.49
CA ALA A 845 -13.04 -23.32 20.45
C ALA A 845 -12.56 -22.14 19.59
N ASN A 846 -12.86 -22.18 18.29
CA ASN A 846 -12.52 -21.15 17.30
C ASN A 846 -11.03 -21.03 16.87
N LEU A 847 -10.11 -21.87 17.38
CA LEU A 847 -8.76 -21.94 16.81
C LEU A 847 -8.74 -22.63 15.44
N GLU A 848 -9.62 -23.61 15.20
CA GLU A 848 -9.67 -24.39 13.96
C GLU A 848 -10.55 -23.76 12.86
N THR A 849 -11.47 -22.84 13.20
CA THR A 849 -12.40 -22.21 12.24
C THR A 849 -11.89 -20.92 11.59
N SER A 850 -10.59 -20.64 11.66
CA SER A 850 -9.99 -19.56 10.85
C SER A 850 -9.84 -19.89 9.35
N SER A 851 -10.42 -21.02 8.91
CA SER A 851 -10.87 -21.23 7.54
C SER A 851 -12.38 -21.50 7.54
N SER A 852 -13.15 -20.52 7.06
CA SER A 852 -14.60 -20.54 6.75
C SER A 852 -15.62 -20.38 7.90
N THR A 853 -16.27 -19.19 7.86
CA THR A 853 -17.65 -18.85 8.27
C THR A 853 -18.08 -18.92 9.75
N LEU A 854 -18.41 -17.72 10.26
CA LEU A 854 -19.21 -17.44 11.46
C LEU A 854 -20.59 -18.12 11.44
N ASN A 855 -20.98 -18.78 12.53
CA ASN A 855 -22.16 -18.39 13.34
C ASN A 855 -22.44 -19.39 14.49
N ASN A 856 -22.84 -18.81 15.62
CA ASN A 856 -23.68 -19.35 16.70
C ASN A 856 -23.19 -20.56 17.52
N ALA A 857 -22.92 -20.31 18.81
CA ALA A 857 -23.75 -20.85 19.89
C ALA A 857 -23.30 -20.29 21.26
N ILE A 858 -24.09 -19.35 21.80
CA ILE A 858 -24.17 -19.10 23.24
C ILE A 858 -25.29 -20.01 23.75
N GLY A 859 -24.99 -20.85 24.73
CA GLY A 859 -26.00 -21.62 25.45
C GLY A 859 -25.43 -22.82 26.17
N GLN A 860 -24.84 -22.60 27.36
CA GLN A 860 -24.72 -23.69 28.34
C GLN A 860 -25.66 -23.43 29.52
N LYS A 861 -26.45 -24.47 29.79
CA LYS A 861 -27.31 -24.64 30.97
C LYS A 861 -26.46 -24.54 32.24
N LEU A 862 -26.94 -23.80 33.23
CA LEU A 862 -26.42 -23.80 34.60
C LEU A 862 -26.49 -25.22 35.20
N ASP A 863 -25.35 -25.73 35.64
CA ASP A 863 -25.21 -26.94 36.45
C ASP A 863 -25.66 -26.61 37.88
N LYS A 864 -26.55 -27.43 38.47
CA LYS A 864 -27.07 -27.22 39.83
C LYS A 864 -26.02 -27.42 40.92
N ASP A 865 -24.89 -28.04 40.58
CA ASP A 865 -23.76 -28.24 41.49
C ASP A 865 -22.63 -27.20 41.30
N GLU A 866 -22.84 -26.20 40.43
CA GLU A 866 -21.85 -25.16 40.18
C GLU A 866 -21.76 -24.15 41.35
N VAL A 867 -20.55 -23.92 41.86
CA VAL A 867 -20.26 -22.84 42.81
C VAL A 867 -20.43 -21.50 42.09
N VAL A 868 -21.26 -20.62 42.65
CA VAL A 868 -21.55 -19.27 42.16
C VAL A 868 -20.96 -18.24 43.12
N CYS A 869 -20.04 -17.42 42.64
CA CYS A 869 -19.44 -16.32 43.40
C CYS A 869 -20.25 -15.03 43.16
N GLU A 870 -21.01 -14.55 44.15
CA GLU A 870 -21.78 -13.30 44.07
C GLU A 870 -21.34 -12.25 45.11
N GLU A 871 -20.10 -12.32 45.57
CA GLU A 871 -19.62 -11.51 46.69
C GLU A 871 -19.17 -10.11 46.26
N GLU A 872 -19.09 -9.17 47.21
CA GLU A 872 -18.54 -7.84 46.96
C GLU A 872 -17.04 -7.91 46.58
N ASP A 873 -16.62 -7.07 45.62
CA ASP A 873 -15.23 -7.04 45.15
C ASP A 873 -14.27 -6.78 46.33
N GLY A 874 -13.38 -7.74 46.59
CA GLY A 874 -12.36 -7.66 47.63
C GLY A 874 -12.52 -8.64 48.80
N HIS A 875 -13.69 -9.27 48.96
CA HIS A 875 -13.88 -10.38 49.90
C HIS A 875 -13.42 -11.70 49.25
N ILE A 876 -12.71 -12.53 50.03
CA ILE A 876 -12.26 -13.86 49.61
C ILE A 876 -13.02 -14.88 50.44
N SER A 877 -13.70 -15.80 49.76
CA SER A 877 -14.36 -16.94 50.39
C SER A 877 -13.91 -18.24 49.74
N TYR A 878 -14.03 -19.33 50.51
CA TYR A 878 -13.65 -20.65 50.07
C TYR A 878 -14.86 -21.58 50.07
N HIS A 879 -14.96 -22.40 49.04
CA HIS A 879 -16.06 -23.33 48.81
C HIS A 879 -15.47 -24.69 48.45
N LYS A 880 -16.05 -25.78 48.94
CA LYS A 880 -15.61 -27.12 48.57
C LYS A 880 -15.90 -27.41 47.09
N ASP A 881 -14.99 -28.07 46.38
CA ASP A 881 -15.39 -28.76 45.15
C ASP A 881 -16.16 -30.03 45.53
N LYS A 882 -17.41 -30.11 45.08
CA LYS A 882 -18.28 -31.26 45.35
C LYS A 882 -17.88 -32.49 44.53
N LYS A 883 -17.05 -32.33 43.50
CA LYS A 883 -16.63 -33.40 42.58
C LYS A 883 -15.22 -33.92 42.87
N ASP A 884 -14.37 -33.13 43.52
CA ASP A 884 -12.99 -33.50 43.83
C ASP A 884 -12.52 -32.93 45.18
N CYS A 885 -12.34 -33.80 46.17
CA CYS A 885 -11.88 -33.41 47.51
C CYS A 885 -10.48 -32.79 47.53
N THR A 886 -9.65 -33.07 46.51
CA THR A 886 -8.31 -32.49 46.40
C THR A 886 -8.34 -31.07 45.84
N MET A 887 -9.52 -30.56 45.50
CA MET A 887 -9.74 -29.24 44.94
C MET A 887 -10.74 -28.43 45.76
N TYR A 888 -10.67 -27.11 45.64
CA TYR A 888 -11.62 -26.18 46.23
C TYR A 888 -11.82 -24.96 45.34
N TYR A 889 -12.88 -24.21 45.55
CA TYR A 889 -13.12 -22.95 44.86
C TYR A 889 -12.80 -21.78 45.79
N MET A 890 -11.92 -20.89 45.37
CA MET A 890 -11.72 -19.58 45.98
C MET A 890 -12.49 -18.54 45.17
N CYS A 891 -13.44 -17.86 45.79
CA CYS A 891 -14.18 -16.77 45.18
C CYS A 891 -13.53 -15.43 45.56
N GLU A 892 -13.33 -14.57 44.58
CA GLU A 892 -12.95 -13.17 44.77
C GLU A 892 -13.94 -12.28 44.03
N GLY A 893 -14.90 -11.71 44.76
CA GLY A 893 -16.04 -11.00 44.17
C GLY A 893 -16.84 -11.92 43.23
N LYS A 894 -16.86 -11.61 41.93
CA LYS A 894 -17.48 -12.46 40.88
C LYS A 894 -16.52 -13.48 40.25
N ARG A 895 -15.24 -13.47 40.60
CA ARG A 895 -14.23 -14.36 40.02
C ARG A 895 -14.20 -15.67 40.81
N LYS A 896 -14.23 -16.78 40.08
CA LYS A 896 -14.17 -18.14 40.62
C LYS A 896 -12.84 -18.76 40.25
N HIS A 897 -12.03 -19.11 41.25
CA HIS A 897 -10.74 -19.77 41.08
C HIS A 897 -10.86 -21.20 41.58
N HIS A 898 -10.50 -22.18 40.76
CA HIS A 898 -10.49 -23.59 41.17
C HIS A 898 -9.07 -24.00 41.54
N MET A 899 -8.88 -24.28 42.82
CA MET A 899 -7.60 -24.35 43.50
C MET A 899 -7.29 -25.79 43.90
N PRO A 900 -6.10 -26.30 43.59
CA PRO A 900 -5.66 -27.59 44.10
C PRO A 900 -5.12 -27.47 45.52
N CYS A 901 -5.40 -28.49 46.34
CA CYS A 901 -4.70 -28.67 47.60
C CYS A 901 -3.26 -29.17 47.40
N PRO A 902 -2.35 -28.91 48.35
CA PRO A 902 -1.03 -29.53 48.35
C PRO A 902 -1.11 -31.05 48.28
N GLN A 903 -0.06 -31.67 47.76
CA GLN A 903 -0.04 -33.11 47.48
C GLN A 903 -0.41 -33.94 48.72
N ASN A 904 -1.38 -34.85 48.57
CA ASN A 904 -1.98 -35.70 49.61
C ASN A 904 -2.91 -35.01 50.62
N LEU A 905 -3.23 -33.73 50.44
CA LEU A 905 -4.20 -33.01 51.27
C LEU A 905 -5.54 -32.83 50.53
N VAL A 906 -6.61 -32.63 51.30
CA VAL A 906 -7.97 -32.37 50.81
C VAL A 906 -8.52 -31.11 51.46
N PHE A 907 -9.48 -30.45 50.82
CA PHE A 907 -9.97 -29.16 51.32
C PHE A 907 -10.93 -29.32 52.51
N ASN A 908 -10.55 -28.74 53.64
CA ASN A 908 -11.37 -28.67 54.85
C ASN A 908 -12.14 -27.34 54.87
N ILE A 909 -13.39 -27.37 54.41
CA ILE A 909 -14.28 -26.20 54.40
C ILE A 909 -14.57 -25.63 55.81
N LYS A 910 -14.43 -26.41 56.89
CA LYS A 910 -14.67 -25.91 58.25
C LYS A 910 -13.57 -24.97 58.72
N GLU A 911 -12.34 -25.26 58.30
CA GLU A 911 -11.13 -24.53 58.69
C GLU A 911 -10.61 -23.62 57.56
N ASN A 912 -11.23 -23.66 56.38
CA ASN A 912 -10.81 -22.97 55.16
C ASN A 912 -9.34 -23.23 54.78
N VAL A 913 -8.84 -24.44 55.02
CA VAL A 913 -7.48 -24.86 54.71
C VAL A 913 -7.46 -26.25 54.08
N CYS A 914 -6.38 -26.57 53.37
CA CYS A 914 -6.12 -27.95 52.96
C CYS A 914 -5.54 -28.73 54.14
N ASP A 915 -6.17 -29.84 54.48
CA ASP A 915 -5.87 -30.66 55.65
C ASP A 915 -5.72 -32.12 55.24
N TRP A 916 -5.24 -32.94 56.17
CA TRP A 916 -5.13 -34.38 55.95
C TRP A 916 -6.51 -35.02 55.75
N PRO A 917 -6.66 -36.00 54.83
CA PRO A 917 -7.94 -36.64 54.54
C PRO A 917 -8.69 -37.18 55.76
N GLU A 918 -7.98 -37.60 56.80
CA GLU A 918 -8.55 -38.11 58.04
C GLU A 918 -9.28 -37.03 58.86
N ASN A 919 -8.93 -35.76 58.65
CA ASN A 919 -9.55 -34.60 59.31
C ASN A 919 -10.79 -34.07 58.55
N VAL A 920 -11.04 -34.57 57.33
CA VAL A 920 -12.16 -34.17 56.48
C VAL A 920 -13.07 -35.38 56.27
N GLU A 921 -14.07 -35.51 57.14
CA GLU A 921 -14.98 -36.66 57.24
C GLU A 921 -15.63 -37.07 55.89
N GLU A 922 -15.92 -36.10 55.01
CA GLU A 922 -16.51 -36.32 53.69
C GLU A 922 -15.51 -36.86 52.64
N CYS A 923 -14.20 -36.75 52.90
CA CYS A 923 -13.11 -37.05 51.97
C CYS A 923 -12.18 -38.18 52.47
N ALA A 924 -12.43 -38.72 53.66
CA ALA A 924 -11.62 -39.76 54.31
C ALA A 924 -11.49 -41.08 53.53
N THR A 925 -12.34 -41.33 52.53
CA THR A 925 -12.28 -42.53 51.66
C THR A 925 -11.48 -42.34 50.37
N ALA A 926 -10.97 -41.13 50.09
CA ALA A 926 -10.23 -40.84 48.85
C ALA A 926 -8.73 -41.22 48.93
N ALA A 927 -8.20 -41.55 50.11
CA ALA A 927 -6.81 -41.92 50.34
C ALA A 927 -6.60 -43.45 50.27
N ALA A 928 -6.67 -44.02 49.07
CA ALA A 928 -6.08 -45.34 48.80
C ALA A 928 -5.20 -45.23 47.53
N PRO A 929 -3.93 -45.65 47.57
CA PRO A 929 -3.01 -45.45 46.46
C PRO A 929 -3.40 -46.28 45.24
N LYS A 930 -3.34 -45.68 44.05
CA LYS A 930 -3.09 -46.38 42.79
C LYS A 930 -1.68 -46.09 42.33
#